data_AF-A0A8B9XAS9-F1
#
_entry.id   AF-A0A8B9XAS9-F1
#
_cell.length_a   1.000
_cell.length_b   1.000
_cell.length_c   1.000
_cell.angle_alpha   90.00
_cell.angle_beta   90.00
_cell.angle_gamma   90.00
#
_symmetry.space_group_name_H-M   'P 1'
#
loop_
_entity.id
_entity.type
_entity.pdbx_description
1 polymer ?
#
loop_
_entity_poly.entity_id
_entity_poly.type
_entity_poly.pdbx_seq_one_letter_code
_entity_poly.pdbx_strand_id
1 'polypeptide(L)'
;MAKSPENSTLEEILGQYQRSLRERANRSIHQLKCALREGDVTVGEDMLDPSFNTSVGNEDAGNAWRELQHSHAVNQLKALLRQQAAKESEVSLRRQETSPSRSSECEETSMPTVHNLVPIINDQSQYIYHLEAEVKFCKEELSGMKNRVQVVVLENERLQQELKSRGQEEMREQTLLDASGNMQNSWITTGEDSRVDEAAKRSFSCGNASTIKVASAGEAEKWKLELERLKLTYEEKSEILESQLTFLRKDLAEYQKNCEDLKERLKHKESLLAANISNRVGGLCLKCAQHEAVLSQTHNNVHIQTIERLTKERDDLMSVLVSVRNSLTEVQQREASAYKQVKQAVKMTEDASFEKTKALIQCEQLKNELERQTDRLEKELASQQEKRAFEKEMLKKEITKEREDMGSKMLTLSQNIAQLEAEVEKVTREKISAVHQLEEIQNQLASREMDVTKVCEEMRYQLNKTKMEKDEAEKEHREYRTKTKRDLEIKDQEIEKLSLELSESKQRLEQQQEKATRAREECLKLTELLGESEHQLHLTRLEKDSIQQSFSNEAKAQALQAQQREQELTQKIQQMEAQHDKTENEQYSLLTSQNSFLTKLKEECCLLAKKLEQISQKSRSEIAQLSQEKRYTYDKLEKLQRRNDELEEQCVQHGRLHEIMKQSYPACHNLIADLDETE
;
A
#
# COMPACT_ATOMS: atom_id res chain seq x y z
N MET A 1 -20.66 -44.72 41.30
CA MET A 1 -21.59 -43.64 40.90
C MET A 1 -20.94 -42.32 41.30
N ALA A 2 -21.13 -41.19 40.60
CA ALA A 2 -21.98 -40.95 39.43
C ALA A 2 -21.15 -40.50 38.20
N LYS A 3 -21.74 -40.57 37.00
CA LYS A 3 -21.24 -39.83 35.82
C LYS A 3 -21.85 -38.42 35.84
N SER A 4 -21.11 -37.39 35.42
CA SER A 4 -21.64 -36.05 35.22
C SER A 4 -22.58 -36.01 33.99
N PRO A 5 -23.70 -35.25 34.04
CA PRO A 5 -24.70 -35.25 32.98
C PRO A 5 -24.20 -34.57 31.69
N GLU A 6 -23.32 -33.58 31.79
CA GLU A 6 -22.88 -32.73 30.66
C GLU A 6 -22.15 -33.52 29.57
N ASN A 7 -21.28 -34.47 29.95
CA ASN A 7 -20.61 -35.34 28.99
C ASN A 7 -21.61 -36.27 28.25
N SER A 8 -22.68 -36.70 28.93
CA SER A 8 -23.73 -37.51 28.28
C SER A 8 -24.47 -36.70 27.22
N THR A 9 -24.72 -35.41 27.48
CA THR A 9 -25.36 -34.50 26.51
C THR A 9 -24.47 -34.26 25.28
N LEU A 10 -23.16 -34.08 25.47
CA LEU A 10 -22.22 -33.88 24.36
C LEU A 10 -22.07 -35.14 23.49
N GLU A 11 -21.97 -36.31 24.14
CA GLU A 11 -21.89 -37.62 23.48
C GLU A 11 -23.19 -37.95 22.71
N GLU A 12 -24.35 -37.56 23.24
CA GLU A 12 -25.64 -37.69 22.56
C GLU A 12 -25.76 -36.74 21.36
N ILE A 13 -25.33 -35.47 21.47
CA ILE A 13 -25.30 -34.51 20.35
C ILE A 13 -24.38 -35.00 19.21
N LEU A 14 -23.17 -35.48 19.54
CA LEU A 14 -22.26 -36.07 18.56
C LEU A 14 -22.86 -37.34 17.93
N GLY A 15 -23.53 -38.18 18.74
CA GLY A 15 -24.27 -39.35 18.26
C GLY A 15 -25.44 -38.99 17.34
N GLN A 16 -26.15 -37.88 17.58
CA GLN A 16 -27.19 -37.35 16.70
C GLN A 16 -26.60 -36.80 15.40
N TYR A 17 -25.49 -36.05 15.47
CA TYR A 17 -24.80 -35.52 14.29
C TYR A 17 -24.28 -36.64 13.38
N GLN A 18 -23.65 -37.68 13.94
CA GLN A 18 -23.22 -38.85 13.19
C GLN A 18 -24.39 -39.70 12.65
N ARG A 19 -25.58 -39.66 13.26
CA ARG A 19 -26.80 -40.26 12.70
C ARG A 19 -27.33 -39.43 11.54
N SER A 20 -27.43 -38.10 11.69
CA SER A 20 -27.81 -37.17 10.62
C SER A 20 -26.91 -37.28 9.39
N LEU A 21 -25.58 -37.40 9.59
CA LEU A 21 -24.62 -37.66 8.52
C LEU A 21 -24.85 -39.02 7.84
N ARG A 22 -25.01 -40.11 8.60
CA ARG A 22 -25.27 -41.46 8.05
C ARG A 22 -26.60 -41.53 7.32
N GLU A 23 -27.65 -40.88 7.82
CA GLU A 23 -28.93 -40.79 7.10
C GLU A 23 -28.84 -39.92 5.84
N ARG A 24 -28.08 -38.81 5.86
CA ARG A 24 -27.88 -37.96 4.67
C ARG A 24 -27.08 -38.70 3.59
N ALA A 25 -26.05 -39.45 3.98
CA ALA A 25 -25.32 -40.35 3.09
C ALA A 25 -26.23 -41.46 2.55
N ASN A 26 -26.99 -42.15 3.41
CA ASN A 26 -27.93 -43.19 2.98
C ASN A 26 -29.04 -42.66 2.06
N ARG A 27 -29.57 -41.45 2.32
CA ARG A 27 -30.55 -40.80 1.43
C ARG A 27 -29.93 -40.46 0.06
N SER A 28 -28.70 -39.93 0.02
CA SER A 28 -27.95 -39.70 -1.22
C SER A 28 -27.67 -41.00 -2.00
N ILE A 29 -27.21 -42.06 -1.31
CA ILE A 29 -26.98 -43.38 -1.90
C ILE A 29 -28.30 -44.00 -2.41
N HIS A 30 -29.41 -43.80 -1.71
CA HIS A 30 -30.72 -44.28 -2.14
C HIS A 30 -31.24 -43.50 -3.36
N GLN A 31 -31.02 -42.18 -3.42
CA GLN A 31 -31.31 -41.35 -4.60
C GLN A 31 -30.48 -41.80 -5.81
N LEU A 32 -29.16 -42.04 -5.64
CA LEU A 32 -28.33 -42.64 -6.69
C LEU A 32 -28.88 -44.00 -7.14
N LYS A 33 -29.30 -44.85 -6.19
CA LYS A 33 -29.82 -46.20 -6.48
C LYS A 33 -31.20 -46.20 -7.15
N CYS A 34 -31.99 -45.15 -6.97
CA CYS A 34 -33.23 -44.94 -7.72
C CYS A 34 -32.92 -44.45 -9.14
N ALA A 35 -32.08 -43.41 -9.29
CA ALA A 35 -31.67 -42.91 -10.61
C ALA A 35 -30.98 -43.98 -11.49
N LEU A 36 -30.18 -44.87 -10.87
CA LEU A 36 -29.56 -46.03 -11.54
C LEU A 36 -30.54 -47.18 -11.86
N ARG A 37 -31.77 -47.16 -11.32
CA ARG A 37 -32.83 -48.14 -11.61
C ARG A 37 -33.88 -47.58 -12.57
N GLU A 38 -34.09 -46.27 -12.58
CA GLU A 38 -34.99 -45.58 -13.51
C GLU A 38 -34.43 -45.55 -14.95
N GLY A 39 -33.14 -45.84 -15.13
CA GLY A 39 -32.51 -46.04 -16.45
C GLY A 39 -32.72 -47.43 -17.08
N ASP A 40 -33.42 -48.36 -16.41
CA ASP A 40 -33.60 -49.75 -16.84
C ASP A 40 -35.11 -50.07 -16.98
N VAL A 41 -35.72 -49.55 -18.05
CA VAL A 41 -37.15 -49.75 -18.38
C VAL A 41 -37.29 -50.33 -19.78
N THR A 42 -37.84 -51.53 -19.85
CA THR A 42 -38.10 -52.30 -21.09
C THR A 42 -39.39 -51.87 -21.79
N VAL A 43 -39.35 -51.74 -23.12
CA VAL A 43 -40.43 -51.87 -24.14
C VAL A 43 -39.87 -51.30 -25.47
N GLY A 44 -40.08 -51.89 -26.64
CA GLY A 44 -40.78 -53.13 -27.01
C GLY A 44 -40.58 -53.43 -28.51
N GLU A 45 -41.02 -54.60 -28.97
CA GLU A 45 -40.90 -55.04 -30.37
C GLU A 45 -41.98 -54.40 -31.27
N ASP A 46 -41.63 -53.99 -32.51
CA ASP A 46 -42.36 -54.45 -33.71
C ASP A 46 -41.68 -54.13 -35.07
N MET A 47 -41.57 -55.17 -35.90
CA MET A 47 -41.73 -55.24 -37.38
C MET A 47 -41.06 -54.26 -38.40
N LEU A 48 -40.21 -54.90 -39.24
CA LEU A 48 -40.05 -54.77 -40.71
C LEU A 48 -38.85 -54.01 -41.36
N ASP A 49 -37.84 -54.85 -41.68
CA ASP A 49 -36.70 -54.84 -42.62
C ASP A 49 -37.02 -54.58 -44.14
N PRO A 50 -36.09 -54.69 -45.12
CA PRO A 50 -34.59 -54.72 -45.09
C PRO A 50 -33.85 -53.90 -46.20
N SER A 51 -32.51 -53.78 -46.11
CA SER A 51 -31.48 -53.59 -47.20
C SER A 51 -30.36 -52.61 -46.77
N PHE A 52 -29.04 -52.87 -46.81
CA PHE A 52 -28.22 -54.01 -47.26
C PHE A 52 -26.93 -54.07 -46.38
N ASN A 53 -26.23 -55.23 -46.35
CA ASN A 53 -24.98 -55.56 -45.63
C ASN A 53 -23.89 -54.45 -45.57
N THR A 54 -23.00 -54.34 -44.57
CA THR A 54 -22.09 -55.41 -44.08
C THR A 54 -21.43 -55.12 -42.71
N SER A 55 -21.34 -56.16 -41.87
CA SER A 55 -20.53 -56.36 -40.65
C SER A 55 -19.30 -55.46 -40.36
N VAL A 56 -19.36 -54.66 -39.28
CA VAL A 56 -18.20 -54.24 -38.43
C VAL A 56 -18.63 -54.06 -36.96
N GLY A 57 -17.78 -54.48 -36.01
CA GLY A 57 -17.56 -53.92 -34.66
C GLY A 57 -18.75 -53.52 -33.75
N ASN A 58 -19.14 -54.38 -32.81
CA ASN A 58 -20.10 -54.05 -31.73
C ASN A 58 -19.40 -53.55 -30.45
N GLU A 59 -18.85 -52.33 -30.45
CA GLU A 59 -18.34 -51.67 -29.24
C GLU A 59 -18.85 -50.23 -29.02
N ASP A 60 -19.40 -49.58 -30.04
CA ASP A 60 -19.52 -48.11 -30.05
C ASP A 60 -20.68 -47.55 -29.19
N ALA A 61 -21.68 -48.37 -28.87
CA ALA A 61 -22.79 -47.96 -28.00
C ALA A 61 -22.31 -47.50 -26.60
N GLY A 62 -21.24 -48.11 -26.08
CA GLY A 62 -20.62 -47.71 -24.81
C GLY A 62 -19.75 -46.46 -24.92
N ASN A 63 -19.25 -46.13 -26.11
CA ASN A 63 -18.52 -44.88 -26.37
C ASN A 63 -19.49 -43.72 -26.51
N ALA A 64 -20.52 -43.86 -27.35
CA ALA A 64 -21.57 -42.87 -27.51
C ALA A 64 -22.25 -42.50 -26.18
N TRP A 65 -22.50 -43.46 -25.29
CA TRP A 65 -23.05 -43.19 -23.95
C TRP A 65 -22.09 -42.42 -23.03
N ARG A 66 -20.79 -42.75 -23.06
CA ARG A 66 -19.77 -42.00 -22.30
C ARG A 66 -19.61 -40.59 -22.83
N GLU A 67 -19.55 -40.42 -24.15
CA GLU A 67 -19.45 -39.12 -24.80
C GLU A 67 -20.69 -38.26 -24.56
N LEU A 68 -21.89 -38.85 -24.57
CA LEU A 68 -23.13 -38.17 -24.18
C LEU A 68 -23.12 -37.76 -22.70
N GLN A 69 -22.69 -38.63 -21.78
CA GLN A 69 -22.52 -38.29 -20.36
C GLN A 69 -21.49 -37.17 -20.15
N HIS A 70 -20.35 -37.21 -20.83
CA HIS A 70 -19.35 -36.15 -20.79
C HIS A 70 -19.91 -34.83 -21.38
N SER A 71 -20.69 -34.88 -22.46
CA SER A 71 -21.38 -33.71 -23.01
C SER A 71 -22.38 -33.12 -22.02
N HIS A 72 -23.14 -33.95 -21.30
CA HIS A 72 -24.10 -33.54 -20.30
C HIS A 72 -23.41 -32.92 -19.07
N ALA A 73 -22.34 -33.54 -18.58
CA ALA A 73 -21.51 -33.01 -17.50
C ALA A 73 -20.88 -31.65 -17.90
N VAL A 74 -20.31 -31.54 -19.10
CA VAL A 74 -19.76 -30.29 -19.65
C VAL A 74 -20.85 -29.22 -19.82
N ASN A 75 -22.07 -29.59 -20.20
CA ASN A 75 -23.19 -28.66 -20.33
C ASN A 75 -23.74 -28.20 -18.97
N GLN A 76 -23.76 -29.07 -17.95
CA GLN A 76 -24.01 -28.66 -16.56
C GLN A 76 -22.92 -27.73 -16.04
N LEU A 77 -21.64 -28.01 -16.32
CA LEU A 77 -20.51 -27.15 -15.94
C LEU A 77 -20.62 -25.76 -16.62
N LYS A 78 -20.96 -25.71 -17.92
CA LYS A 78 -21.26 -24.46 -18.64
C LYS A 78 -22.48 -23.73 -18.08
N ALA A 79 -23.50 -24.44 -17.60
CA ALA A 79 -24.67 -23.83 -16.95
C ALA A 79 -24.31 -23.22 -15.59
N LEU A 80 -23.55 -23.94 -14.76
CA LEU A 80 -23.07 -23.46 -13.45
C LEU A 80 -22.13 -22.25 -13.61
N LEU A 81 -21.18 -22.30 -14.56
CA LEU A 81 -20.30 -21.17 -14.86
C LEU A 81 -21.07 -19.92 -15.33
N ARG A 82 -22.12 -20.09 -16.15
CA ARG A 82 -23.03 -18.98 -16.52
C ARG A 82 -23.83 -18.45 -15.32
N GLN A 83 -24.27 -19.33 -14.43
CA GLN A 83 -24.99 -18.93 -13.21
C GLN A 83 -24.08 -18.23 -12.19
N GLN A 84 -22.78 -18.55 -12.17
CA GLN A 84 -21.78 -17.84 -11.38
C GLN A 84 -21.46 -16.46 -12.00
N ALA A 85 -21.21 -16.39 -13.31
CA ALA A 85 -20.97 -15.14 -14.02
C ALA A 85 -22.16 -14.15 -13.89
N ALA A 86 -23.40 -14.66 -13.86
CA ALA A 86 -24.58 -13.84 -13.59
C ALA A 86 -24.54 -13.20 -12.18
N LYS A 87 -24.18 -13.97 -11.14
CA LYS A 87 -24.06 -13.46 -9.76
C LYS A 87 -22.90 -12.47 -9.60
N GLU A 88 -21.79 -12.71 -10.27
CA GLU A 88 -20.63 -11.78 -10.28
C GLU A 88 -20.97 -10.47 -11.02
N SER A 89 -21.85 -10.53 -12.02
CA SER A 89 -22.40 -9.35 -12.70
C SER A 89 -23.36 -8.55 -11.81
N GLU A 90 -24.27 -9.20 -11.08
CA GLU A 90 -25.20 -8.55 -10.14
C GLU A 90 -24.46 -7.78 -9.01
N VAL A 91 -23.36 -8.33 -8.50
CA VAL A 91 -22.50 -7.65 -7.51
C VAL A 91 -21.77 -6.44 -8.10
N SER A 92 -21.41 -6.49 -9.40
CA SER A 92 -20.68 -5.41 -10.06
C SER A 92 -21.57 -4.21 -10.43
N LEU A 93 -22.82 -4.46 -10.82
CA LEU A 93 -23.73 -3.42 -11.32
C LEU A 93 -24.13 -2.37 -10.26
N ARG A 94 -23.93 -2.63 -8.96
CA ARG A 94 -24.32 -1.71 -7.87
C ARG A 94 -23.31 -0.60 -7.55
N ARG A 95 -22.24 -0.44 -8.37
CA ARG A 95 -21.16 0.55 -8.11
C ARG A 95 -20.99 1.61 -9.21
N GLN A 96 -21.75 1.56 -10.33
CA GLN A 96 -21.47 2.41 -11.50
C GLN A 96 -22.70 3.13 -12.08
N GLU A 97 -23.35 3.98 -11.26
CA GLU A 97 -24.18 5.07 -11.76
C GLU A 97 -23.93 6.39 -11.00
N THR A 98 -24.31 7.50 -11.64
CA THR A 98 -24.33 8.89 -11.16
C THR A 98 -22.98 9.63 -11.00
N SER A 99 -22.73 10.56 -11.93
CA SER A 99 -22.14 11.88 -11.71
C SER A 99 -22.18 12.67 -13.05
N PRO A 100 -22.11 14.02 -13.07
CA PRO A 100 -22.15 14.98 -11.96
C PRO A 100 -23.23 16.09 -12.12
N SER A 101 -23.63 16.74 -11.02
CA SER A 101 -24.18 18.12 -11.01
C SER A 101 -24.12 18.74 -9.60
N ARG A 102 -24.10 20.09 -9.52
CA ARG A 102 -24.12 20.90 -8.28
C ARG A 102 -25.56 20.88 -7.69
N SER A 103 -25.83 20.96 -6.39
CA SER A 103 -25.45 22.03 -5.44
C SER A 103 -26.04 21.80 -4.03
N SER A 104 -25.47 22.47 -3.02
CA SER A 104 -26.03 22.87 -1.70
C SER A 104 -26.52 21.84 -0.66
N GLU A 105 -26.00 22.05 0.56
CA GLU A 105 -26.65 21.96 1.88
C GLU A 105 -27.30 20.66 2.42
N CYS A 106 -26.71 20.22 3.54
CA CYS A 106 -27.33 19.65 4.76
C CYS A 106 -28.23 18.40 4.68
N GLU A 107 -27.72 17.27 5.20
CA GLU A 107 -28.43 16.51 6.25
C GLU A 107 -27.47 15.56 7.02
N GLU A 108 -27.48 15.61 8.36
CA GLU A 108 -26.65 14.77 9.24
C GLU A 108 -27.33 13.42 9.58
N THR A 109 -27.60 12.58 8.59
CA THR A 109 -28.55 11.45 8.78
C THR A 109 -28.08 10.06 8.34
N SER A 110 -26.77 9.77 8.35
CA SER A 110 -26.27 8.40 8.04
C SER A 110 -25.05 7.91 8.84
N MET A 111 -24.91 8.29 10.11
CA MET A 111 -23.95 7.66 11.03
C MET A 111 -24.56 6.41 11.70
N PRO A 112 -23.98 5.20 11.53
CA PRO A 112 -24.43 4.03 12.26
C PRO A 112 -24.26 4.23 13.77
N THR A 113 -25.34 4.07 14.53
CA THR A 113 -25.34 4.23 15.99
C THR A 113 -24.28 3.33 16.63
N VAL A 114 -23.55 3.82 17.65
CA VAL A 114 -22.39 3.14 18.25
C VAL A 114 -22.65 1.67 18.63
N HIS A 115 -23.86 1.35 19.08
CA HIS A 115 -24.28 -0.03 19.40
C HIS A 115 -24.16 -0.99 18.19
N ASN A 116 -24.38 -0.51 16.96
CA ASN A 116 -24.27 -1.30 15.73
C ASN A 116 -22.82 -1.47 15.27
N LEU A 117 -21.91 -0.60 15.71
CA LEU A 117 -20.49 -0.71 15.38
C LEU A 117 -19.78 -1.80 16.18
N VAL A 118 -20.21 -2.06 17.43
CA VAL A 118 -19.55 -3.05 18.30
C VAL A 118 -19.60 -4.49 17.72
N PRO A 119 -20.75 -5.02 17.24
CA PRO A 119 -20.77 -6.30 16.53
C PRO A 119 -19.91 -6.29 15.27
N ILE A 120 -20.01 -5.25 14.44
CA ILE A 120 -19.25 -5.17 13.18
C ILE A 120 -17.74 -5.16 13.43
N ILE A 121 -17.26 -4.44 14.44
CA ILE A 121 -15.85 -4.40 14.84
C ILE A 121 -15.41 -5.75 15.43
N ASN A 122 -16.25 -6.39 16.25
CA ASN A 122 -15.99 -7.74 16.75
C ASN A 122 -15.86 -8.74 15.59
N ASP A 123 -16.81 -8.75 14.65
CA ASP A 123 -16.85 -9.70 13.54
C ASP A 123 -15.70 -9.46 12.55
N GLN A 124 -15.34 -8.19 12.32
CA GLN A 124 -14.10 -7.82 11.61
C GLN A 124 -12.85 -8.32 12.34
N SER A 125 -12.78 -8.22 13.67
CA SER A 125 -11.65 -8.74 14.45
C SER A 125 -11.56 -10.27 14.40
N GLN A 126 -12.69 -10.99 14.41
CA GLN A 126 -12.73 -12.44 14.25
C GLN A 126 -12.31 -12.86 12.84
N TYR A 127 -12.71 -12.11 11.80
CA TYR A 127 -12.27 -12.33 10.43
C TYR A 127 -10.77 -12.05 10.25
N ILE A 128 -10.22 -11.01 10.90
CA ILE A 128 -8.77 -10.75 10.94
C ILE A 128 -8.04 -11.91 11.63
N TYR A 129 -8.50 -12.38 12.79
CA TYR A 129 -7.90 -13.54 13.46
C TYR A 129 -7.97 -14.83 12.62
N HIS A 130 -9.04 -15.03 11.84
CA HIS A 130 -9.13 -16.15 10.89
C HIS A 130 -8.08 -16.04 9.79
N LEU A 131 -7.97 -14.88 9.13
CA LEU A 131 -6.96 -14.63 8.09
C LEU A 131 -5.54 -14.72 8.65
N GLU A 132 -5.28 -14.26 9.88
CA GLU A 132 -3.99 -14.40 10.54
C GLU A 132 -3.65 -15.88 10.83
N ALA A 133 -4.64 -16.68 11.22
CA ALA A 133 -4.47 -18.13 11.42
C ALA A 133 -4.23 -18.87 10.10
N GLU A 134 -4.94 -18.53 9.02
CA GLU A 134 -4.71 -19.08 7.67
C GLU A 134 -3.35 -18.68 7.12
N VAL A 135 -2.95 -17.41 7.24
CA VAL A 135 -1.63 -16.92 6.85
C VAL A 135 -0.52 -17.59 7.67
N LYS A 136 -0.75 -17.86 8.95
CA LYS A 136 0.17 -18.62 9.80
C LYS A 136 0.28 -20.08 9.32
N PHE A 137 -0.84 -20.77 9.10
CA PHE A 137 -0.87 -22.14 8.59
C PHE A 137 -0.14 -22.26 7.23
N CYS A 138 -0.42 -21.35 6.29
CA CYS A 138 0.27 -21.30 4.99
C CYS A 138 1.78 -21.05 5.14
N LYS A 139 2.22 -20.20 6.07
CA LYS A 139 3.66 -20.02 6.38
C LYS A 139 4.29 -21.29 6.95
N GLU A 140 3.57 -21.97 7.85
CA GLU A 140 4.03 -23.22 8.47
C GLU A 140 4.15 -24.35 7.43
N GLU A 141 3.13 -24.59 6.60
CA GLU A 141 3.21 -25.58 5.50
C GLU A 141 4.26 -25.22 4.45
N LEU A 142 4.40 -23.94 4.05
CA LEU A 142 5.48 -23.52 3.14
C LEU A 142 6.87 -23.74 3.74
N SER A 143 7.03 -23.56 5.06
CA SER A 143 8.29 -23.88 5.75
C SER A 143 8.54 -25.39 5.80
N GLY A 144 7.51 -26.20 6.05
CA GLY A 144 7.58 -27.66 6.01
C GLY A 144 7.86 -28.19 4.59
N MET A 145 7.32 -27.53 3.56
CA MET A 145 7.61 -27.84 2.15
C MET A 145 9.05 -27.47 1.78
N LYS A 146 9.53 -26.29 2.19
CA LYS A 146 10.93 -25.88 2.01
C LYS A 146 11.89 -26.90 2.66
N ASN A 147 11.61 -27.34 3.88
CA ASN A 147 12.43 -28.34 4.56
C ASN A 147 12.43 -29.70 3.83
N ARG A 148 11.26 -30.16 3.36
CA ARG A 148 11.13 -31.37 2.52
C ARG A 148 11.96 -31.26 1.23
N VAL A 149 11.85 -30.14 0.50
CA VAL A 149 12.63 -29.86 -0.71
C VAL A 149 14.13 -29.82 -0.42
N GLN A 150 14.56 -29.18 0.68
CA GLN A 150 15.97 -29.09 1.03
C GLN A 150 16.60 -30.47 1.35
N VAL A 151 15.85 -31.38 1.99
CA VAL A 151 16.30 -32.78 2.18
C VAL A 151 16.45 -33.49 0.83
N VAL A 152 15.47 -33.34 -0.08
CA VAL A 152 15.52 -33.97 -1.42
C VAL A 152 16.65 -33.39 -2.28
N VAL A 153 16.99 -32.10 -2.15
CA VAL A 153 18.15 -31.49 -2.83
C VAL A 153 19.46 -32.09 -2.29
N LEU A 154 19.65 -32.12 -0.97
CA LEU A 154 20.86 -32.71 -0.36
C LEU A 154 21.04 -34.20 -0.70
N GLU A 155 19.93 -34.95 -0.80
CA GLU A 155 19.99 -36.35 -1.25
C GLU A 155 20.31 -36.48 -2.75
N ASN A 156 19.79 -35.60 -3.61
CA ASN A 156 20.18 -35.57 -5.02
C ASN A 156 21.67 -35.18 -5.19
N GLU A 157 22.17 -34.24 -4.39
CA GLU A 157 23.59 -33.87 -4.37
C GLU A 157 24.47 -35.06 -3.95
N ARG A 158 24.07 -35.81 -2.90
CA ARG A 158 24.72 -37.07 -2.48
C ARG A 158 24.72 -38.10 -3.61
N LEU A 159 23.57 -38.37 -4.22
CA LEU A 159 23.44 -39.36 -5.30
C LEU A 159 24.25 -38.96 -6.54
N GLN A 160 24.33 -37.67 -6.87
CA GLN A 160 25.22 -37.18 -7.94
C GLN A 160 26.71 -37.32 -7.60
N GLN A 161 27.11 -37.22 -6.33
CA GLN A 161 28.48 -37.51 -5.90
C GLN A 161 28.78 -39.01 -6.00
N GLU A 162 27.87 -39.87 -5.54
CA GLU A 162 27.98 -41.33 -5.64
C GLU A 162 28.07 -41.83 -7.09
N LEU A 163 27.27 -41.26 -8.00
CA LEU A 163 27.37 -41.52 -9.44
C LEU A 163 28.69 -41.05 -10.04
N LYS A 164 29.20 -39.88 -9.63
CA LYS A 164 30.52 -39.37 -10.08
C LYS A 164 31.68 -40.22 -9.58
N SER A 165 31.65 -40.70 -8.33
CA SER A 165 32.68 -41.62 -7.83
C SER A 165 32.61 -42.97 -8.55
N ARG A 166 31.40 -43.50 -8.80
CA ARG A 166 31.23 -44.78 -9.50
C ARG A 166 31.72 -44.71 -10.95
N GLY A 167 31.42 -43.64 -11.68
CA GLY A 167 31.95 -43.42 -13.03
C GLY A 167 33.48 -43.21 -13.08
N GLN A 168 34.09 -42.66 -12.02
CA GLN A 168 35.55 -42.61 -11.89
C GLN A 168 36.18 -43.97 -11.55
N GLU A 169 35.44 -44.83 -10.84
CA GLU A 169 35.86 -46.19 -10.50
C GLU A 169 35.78 -47.12 -11.72
N GLU A 170 34.68 -47.06 -12.47
CA GLU A 170 34.50 -47.74 -13.77
C GLU A 170 35.59 -47.31 -14.78
N MET A 171 35.91 -46.01 -14.88
CA MET A 171 37.03 -45.51 -15.69
C MET A 171 38.39 -46.08 -15.27
N ARG A 172 38.62 -46.33 -13.97
CA ARG A 172 39.87 -46.94 -13.48
C ARG A 172 39.93 -48.42 -13.79
N GLU A 173 38.82 -49.15 -13.66
CA GLU A 173 38.74 -50.55 -14.08
C GLU A 173 38.95 -50.70 -15.59
N GLN A 174 38.35 -49.83 -16.41
CA GLN A 174 38.57 -49.77 -17.86
C GLN A 174 40.07 -49.59 -18.20
N THR A 175 40.73 -48.63 -17.54
CA THR A 175 42.16 -48.32 -17.74
C THR A 175 43.08 -49.48 -17.33
N LEU A 176 42.69 -50.29 -16.33
CA LEU A 176 43.46 -51.46 -15.89
C LEU A 176 43.30 -52.66 -16.83
N LEU A 177 42.15 -52.79 -17.52
CA LEU A 177 41.91 -53.86 -18.49
C LEU A 177 42.74 -53.66 -19.76
N ASP A 178 42.76 -52.45 -20.33
CA ASP A 178 43.53 -52.13 -21.53
C ASP A 178 45.05 -52.32 -21.34
N ALA A 179 45.55 -52.05 -20.13
CA ALA A 179 46.95 -52.24 -19.77
C ALA A 179 47.42 -53.72 -19.79
N SER A 180 46.49 -54.68 -19.77
CA SER A 180 46.79 -56.12 -19.78
C SER A 180 46.69 -56.78 -21.17
N GLY A 181 46.25 -56.05 -22.20
CA GLY A 181 45.89 -56.62 -23.51
C GLY A 181 47.04 -56.86 -24.51
N ASN A 182 48.30 -56.60 -24.15
CA ASN A 182 49.41 -56.51 -25.10
C ASN A 182 50.37 -57.72 -25.13
N MET A 183 49.84 -58.94 -25.11
CA MET A 183 50.60 -60.14 -25.47
C MET A 183 49.75 -61.16 -26.26
N GLN A 184 50.42 -61.85 -27.18
CA GLN A 184 49.96 -63.08 -27.84
C GLN A 184 48.85 -62.95 -28.91
N ASN A 185 49.07 -62.08 -29.90
CA ASN A 185 48.54 -62.24 -31.25
C ASN A 185 49.66 -62.70 -32.22
N SER A 186 50.00 -63.99 -32.18
CA SER A 186 50.83 -64.64 -33.20
C SER A 186 50.62 -66.15 -33.21
N TRP A 187 50.39 -66.69 -34.40
CA TRP A 187 50.23 -68.11 -34.73
C TRP A 187 49.06 -68.87 -34.07
N ILE A 188 48.11 -69.34 -34.89
CA ILE A 188 47.99 -70.77 -35.24
C ILE A 188 47.04 -70.91 -36.44
N THR A 189 47.44 -71.73 -37.41
CA THR A 189 46.54 -72.30 -38.41
C THR A 189 46.79 -73.80 -38.44
N THR A 190 45.74 -74.61 -38.20
CA THR A 190 45.69 -76.06 -38.43
C THR A 190 46.61 -76.96 -37.57
N GLY A 191 46.04 -78.03 -36.98
CA GLY A 191 46.78 -79.14 -36.35
C GLY A 191 46.01 -79.78 -35.20
N GLU A 192 45.73 -81.07 -35.30
CA GLU A 192 44.83 -81.82 -34.40
C GLU A 192 45.50 -82.39 -33.13
N ASP A 193 44.64 -82.76 -32.18
CA ASP A 193 44.78 -83.82 -31.16
C ASP A 193 45.52 -83.64 -29.81
N SER A 194 45.02 -84.46 -28.85
CA SER A 194 45.59 -84.87 -27.55
C SER A 194 45.36 -84.03 -26.25
N ARG A 195 44.15 -84.20 -25.69
CA ARG A 195 43.90 -84.88 -24.37
C ARG A 195 44.63 -84.41 -23.07
N VAL A 196 43.85 -83.82 -22.14
CA VAL A 196 43.97 -83.89 -20.64
C VAL A 196 45.21 -83.23 -20.00
N ASP A 197 45.13 -82.27 -19.06
CA ASP A 197 44.00 -81.55 -18.42
C ASP A 197 44.51 -80.13 -17.97
N GLU A 198 44.13 -79.38 -16.93
CA GLU A 198 43.31 -79.57 -15.71
C GLU A 198 42.67 -78.22 -15.24
N ALA A 199 42.34 -78.06 -13.95
CA ALA A 199 41.79 -76.84 -13.36
C ALA A 199 42.87 -75.72 -13.21
N ALA A 200 42.54 -74.44 -12.97
CA ALA A 200 41.36 -73.93 -12.28
C ALA A 200 41.06 -72.44 -12.56
N LYS A 201 39.79 -72.05 -12.34
CA LYS A 201 39.28 -70.68 -12.04
C LYS A 201 39.70 -69.58 -13.04
N ARG A 202 38.77 -68.85 -13.65
CA ARG A 202 37.66 -68.14 -12.98
C ARG A 202 36.74 -67.49 -14.03
N SER A 203 35.48 -67.22 -13.66
CA SER A 203 34.61 -66.10 -14.12
C SER A 203 33.14 -66.55 -14.22
N PHE A 204 32.11 -65.73 -14.08
CA PHE A 204 32.03 -64.30 -13.68
C PHE A 204 31.15 -64.14 -12.43
N SER A 205 31.29 -63.01 -11.73
CA SER A 205 30.39 -62.58 -10.65
C SER A 205 30.02 -61.12 -10.88
N CYS A 206 28.75 -60.83 -11.14
CA CYS A 206 28.23 -59.48 -11.28
C CYS A 206 27.15 -59.22 -10.21
N GLY A 207 27.40 -58.23 -9.35
CA GLY A 207 26.38 -57.54 -8.56
C GLY A 207 25.99 -56.22 -9.26
N ASN A 208 24.88 -55.57 -8.96
CA ASN A 208 24.24 -55.48 -7.65
C ASN A 208 22.70 -55.64 -7.69
N ALA A 209 22.07 -55.55 -6.52
CA ALA A 209 20.72 -56.04 -6.26
C ALA A 209 19.69 -54.93 -5.94
N SER A 210 18.49 -55.35 -5.50
CA SER A 210 17.26 -54.56 -5.23
C SER A 210 16.64 -53.91 -6.47
N THR A 211 15.35 -54.12 -6.80
CA THR A 211 14.21 -54.40 -5.91
C THR A 211 13.32 -55.56 -6.40
N ILE A 212 13.90 -56.69 -6.78
CA ILE A 212 13.18 -57.97 -6.99
C ILE A 212 13.84 -59.04 -6.10
N LYS A 213 13.59 -58.98 -4.79
CA LYS A 213 14.35 -59.75 -3.78
C LYS A 213 13.51 -60.53 -2.77
N VAL A 214 12.22 -60.74 -3.04
CA VAL A 214 11.31 -61.52 -2.18
C VAL A 214 10.71 -62.71 -2.93
N ALA A 215 10.23 -62.53 -4.16
CA ALA A 215 9.70 -63.64 -4.98
C ALA A 215 10.82 -64.56 -5.52
N SER A 216 11.83 -63.99 -6.15
CA SER A 216 12.98 -64.71 -6.76
C SER A 216 13.82 -65.52 -5.76
N ALA A 217 13.84 -65.12 -4.48
CA ALA A 217 14.56 -65.83 -3.43
C ALA A 217 13.99 -67.23 -3.20
N GLY A 218 12.66 -67.35 -3.08
CA GLY A 218 11.98 -68.64 -2.87
C GLY A 218 12.13 -69.58 -4.07
N GLU A 219 12.16 -69.06 -5.29
CA GLU A 219 12.42 -69.87 -6.50
C GLU A 219 13.87 -70.34 -6.57
N ALA A 220 14.85 -69.47 -6.28
CA ALA A 220 16.26 -69.85 -6.24
C ALA A 220 16.55 -70.89 -5.14
N GLU A 221 15.93 -70.74 -3.97
CA GLU A 221 16.07 -71.67 -2.85
C GLU A 221 15.37 -73.01 -3.13
N LYS A 222 14.23 -72.99 -3.85
CA LYS A 222 13.60 -74.21 -4.39
C LYS A 222 14.53 -74.91 -5.39
N TRP A 223 15.04 -74.21 -6.41
CA TRP A 223 15.96 -74.79 -7.40
C TRP A 223 17.24 -75.35 -6.76
N LYS A 224 17.74 -74.72 -5.68
CA LYS A 224 18.86 -75.24 -4.89
C LYS A 224 18.51 -76.57 -4.21
N LEU A 225 17.33 -76.69 -3.59
CA LEU A 225 16.85 -77.95 -2.99
C LEU A 225 16.59 -79.02 -4.06
N GLU A 226 16.05 -78.64 -5.22
CA GLU A 226 15.84 -79.53 -6.37
C GLU A 226 17.19 -80.07 -6.90
N LEU A 227 18.23 -79.23 -6.93
CA LEU A 227 19.60 -79.60 -7.32
C LEU A 227 20.32 -80.45 -6.27
N GLU A 228 20.19 -80.14 -4.98
CA GLU A 228 20.74 -80.95 -3.88
C GLU A 228 20.09 -82.35 -3.84
N ARG A 229 18.77 -82.43 -4.06
CA ARG A 229 18.05 -83.70 -4.24
C ARG A 229 18.52 -84.46 -5.48
N LEU A 230 18.69 -83.77 -6.61
CA LEU A 230 19.18 -84.40 -7.84
C LEU A 230 20.59 -84.98 -7.63
N LYS A 231 21.48 -84.21 -7.00
CA LYS A 231 22.85 -84.62 -6.64
C LYS A 231 22.84 -85.88 -5.78
N LEU A 232 22.04 -85.94 -4.72
CA LEU A 232 21.85 -87.15 -3.90
C LEU A 232 21.45 -88.36 -4.77
N THR A 233 20.46 -88.22 -5.65
CA THR A 233 20.03 -89.34 -6.53
C THR A 233 21.05 -89.73 -7.62
N TYR A 234 22.12 -88.96 -7.82
CA TYR A 234 23.27 -89.34 -8.65
C TYR A 234 24.38 -89.97 -7.81
N GLU A 235 24.61 -89.50 -6.58
CA GLU A 235 25.56 -90.10 -5.63
C GLU A 235 25.09 -91.51 -5.23
N GLU A 236 23.81 -91.69 -4.87
CA GLU A 236 23.19 -93.01 -4.65
C GLU A 236 23.38 -93.96 -5.85
N LYS A 237 23.28 -93.46 -7.08
CA LYS A 237 23.51 -94.26 -8.30
C LYS A 237 24.97 -94.60 -8.51
N SER A 238 25.90 -93.71 -8.16
CA SER A 238 27.34 -94.00 -8.19
C SER A 238 27.67 -95.09 -7.17
N GLU A 239 27.21 -94.96 -5.93
CA GLU A 239 27.40 -95.96 -4.87
C GLU A 239 26.84 -97.33 -5.27
N ILE A 240 25.65 -97.38 -5.90
CA ILE A 240 25.08 -98.63 -6.42
C ILE A 240 25.98 -99.23 -7.52
N LEU A 241 26.43 -98.44 -8.50
CA LEU A 241 27.30 -98.92 -9.58
C LEU A 241 28.69 -99.35 -9.06
N GLU A 242 29.24 -98.66 -8.07
CA GLU A 242 30.50 -98.99 -7.40
C GLU A 242 30.35 -100.26 -6.55
N SER A 243 29.20 -100.48 -5.91
CA SER A 243 28.89 -101.74 -5.21
C SER A 243 28.82 -102.92 -6.19
N GLN A 244 28.24 -102.72 -7.39
CA GLN A 244 28.20 -103.74 -8.44
C GLN A 244 29.59 -104.01 -9.03
N LEU A 245 30.39 -102.97 -9.28
CA LEU A 245 31.77 -103.12 -9.75
C LEU A 245 32.67 -103.80 -8.72
N THR A 246 32.52 -103.51 -7.43
CA THR A 246 33.29 -104.17 -6.37
C THR A 246 32.81 -105.60 -6.09
N PHE A 247 31.54 -105.92 -6.32
CA PHE A 247 31.03 -107.29 -6.33
C PHE A 247 31.62 -108.08 -7.51
N LEU A 248 31.45 -107.60 -8.76
CA LEU A 248 31.98 -108.26 -9.95
C LEU A 248 33.51 -108.44 -9.94
N ARG A 249 34.25 -107.53 -9.29
CA ARG A 249 35.71 -107.69 -9.07
C ARG A 249 36.04 -108.81 -8.09
N LYS A 250 35.20 -109.09 -7.09
CA LYS A 250 35.37 -110.24 -6.18
C LYS A 250 35.10 -111.55 -6.90
N ASP A 251 33.97 -111.64 -7.61
CA ASP A 251 33.61 -112.80 -8.43
C ASP A 251 34.72 -113.13 -9.43
N LEU A 252 35.24 -112.13 -10.14
CA LEU A 252 36.35 -112.31 -11.09
C LEU A 252 37.62 -112.88 -10.42
N ALA A 253 37.97 -112.39 -9.23
CA ALA A 253 39.13 -112.87 -8.47
C ALA A 253 38.91 -114.32 -7.96
N GLU A 254 37.69 -114.67 -7.57
CA GLU A 254 37.34 -116.04 -7.16
C GLU A 254 37.36 -117.00 -8.37
N TYR A 255 36.85 -116.59 -9.53
CA TYR A 255 36.98 -117.36 -10.77
C TYR A 255 38.44 -117.51 -11.23
N GLN A 256 39.28 -116.48 -11.08
CA GLN A 256 40.71 -116.57 -11.37
C GLN A 256 41.40 -117.60 -10.47
N LYS A 257 41.17 -117.53 -9.15
CA LYS A 257 41.70 -118.51 -8.19
C LYS A 257 41.26 -119.94 -8.51
N ASN A 258 39.98 -120.14 -8.81
CA ASN A 258 39.44 -121.45 -9.21
C ASN A 258 40.09 -121.99 -10.51
N CYS A 259 40.45 -121.10 -11.45
CA CYS A 259 41.19 -121.48 -12.65
C CYS A 259 42.65 -121.88 -12.35
N GLU A 260 43.30 -121.25 -11.37
CA GLU A 260 44.65 -121.61 -10.93
C GLU A 260 44.67 -122.99 -10.24
N ASP A 261 43.77 -123.22 -9.29
CA ASP A 261 43.58 -124.52 -8.61
C ASP A 261 43.37 -125.68 -9.62
N LEU A 262 42.56 -125.45 -10.67
CA LEU A 262 42.35 -126.45 -11.74
C LEU A 262 43.59 -126.68 -12.60
N LYS A 263 44.40 -125.64 -12.83
CA LYS A 263 45.63 -125.69 -13.64
C LYS A 263 46.75 -126.45 -12.92
N GLU A 264 46.80 -126.41 -11.59
CA GLU A 264 47.69 -127.28 -10.80
C GLU A 264 47.25 -128.74 -10.85
N ARG A 265 45.93 -129.00 -10.70
CA ARG A 265 45.36 -130.35 -10.79
C ARG A 265 45.57 -131.01 -12.15
N LEU A 266 45.64 -130.24 -13.25
CA LEU A 266 45.95 -130.77 -14.57
C LEU A 266 47.40 -131.26 -14.65
N LYS A 267 48.38 -130.42 -14.29
CA LYS A 267 49.82 -130.76 -14.30
C LYS A 267 50.14 -132.03 -13.51
N HIS A 268 49.45 -132.21 -12.38
CA HIS A 268 49.59 -133.40 -11.53
C HIS A 268 49.12 -134.70 -12.24
N LYS A 269 48.12 -134.62 -13.13
CA LYS A 269 47.65 -135.76 -13.95
C LYS A 269 48.51 -136.00 -15.19
N GLU A 270 49.00 -134.95 -15.85
CA GLU A 270 49.87 -135.08 -17.03
C GLU A 270 51.18 -135.81 -16.68
N SER A 271 51.72 -135.54 -15.48
CA SER A 271 52.90 -136.23 -14.93
C SER A 271 52.72 -137.75 -14.72
N LEU A 272 51.48 -138.26 -14.70
CA LEU A 272 51.16 -139.67 -14.45
C LEU A 272 51.01 -140.53 -15.72
N LEU A 273 50.85 -139.93 -16.90
CA LEU A 273 50.50 -140.66 -18.13
C LEU A 273 51.69 -141.02 -19.04
N ALA A 274 52.86 -140.41 -18.84
CA ALA A 274 53.99 -140.48 -19.78
C ALA A 274 54.83 -141.80 -19.75
N ALA A 275 54.27 -142.94 -19.31
CA ALA A 275 55.07 -144.05 -18.76
C ALA A 275 54.88 -145.49 -19.35
N ASN A 276 54.24 -145.75 -20.51
CA ASN A 276 53.84 -147.14 -20.94
C ASN A 276 53.73 -147.45 -22.50
N ILE A 277 54.13 -148.68 -22.99
CA ILE A 277 53.67 -149.54 -24.19
C ILE A 277 54.53 -149.76 -25.54
N SER A 278 54.60 -150.98 -26.22
CA SER A 278 55.19 -151.34 -27.62
C SER A 278 55.09 -152.84 -28.27
N ASN A 279 55.40 -153.13 -29.62
CA ASN A 279 56.05 -154.34 -30.40
C ASN A 279 55.45 -155.54 -31.38
N ARG A 280 56.16 -155.95 -32.52
CA ARG A 280 56.46 -157.28 -33.34
C ARG A 280 55.65 -158.08 -34.53
N VAL A 281 56.32 -158.87 -35.49
CA VAL A 281 55.81 -159.72 -36.73
C VAL A 281 56.76 -160.84 -37.47
N GLY A 282 56.35 -161.79 -38.41
CA GLY A 282 57.16 -162.59 -39.50
C GLY A 282 56.76 -164.04 -40.17
N GLY A 283 57.27 -164.55 -41.39
CA GLY A 283 57.22 -166.01 -41.98
C GLY A 283 57.35 -166.42 -43.57
N LEU A 284 57.71 -167.69 -44.08
CA LEU A 284 57.71 -168.24 -45.55
C LEU A 284 58.12 -169.79 -45.95
N CYS A 285 58.00 -170.38 -47.23
CA CYS A 285 58.39 -171.81 -47.73
C CYS A 285 58.45 -172.23 -49.33
N LEU A 286 58.94 -173.44 -49.87
CA LEU A 286 59.09 -173.92 -51.36
C LEU A 286 59.58 -175.45 -51.77
N LYS A 287 59.22 -176.20 -52.91
CA LYS A 287 59.96 -177.40 -53.63
C LYS A 287 59.43 -178.24 -54.94
N CYS A 288 60.26 -179.12 -55.64
CA CYS A 288 60.09 -180.41 -56.53
C CYS A 288 60.17 -180.59 -58.13
N ALA A 289 60.70 -181.75 -58.69
CA ALA A 289 60.92 -182.20 -60.15
C ALA A 289 61.39 -183.73 -60.32
N GLN A 290 61.71 -184.52 -61.42
CA GLN A 290 61.49 -184.70 -62.94
C GLN A 290 62.28 -185.95 -63.58
N HIS A 291 61.89 -186.69 -64.71
CA HIS A 291 62.73 -187.75 -65.43
C HIS A 291 62.33 -188.30 -66.89
N GLU A 292 63.27 -188.99 -67.59
CA GLU A 292 63.22 -190.15 -68.58
C GLU A 292 62.97 -190.10 -70.15
N ALA A 293 63.49 -191.11 -70.90
CA ALA A 293 63.40 -191.34 -72.38
C ALA A 293 63.88 -192.75 -72.87
N VAL A 294 63.63 -193.13 -74.16
CA VAL A 294 64.52 -193.78 -75.19
C VAL A 294 63.77 -194.69 -76.21
N LEU A 295 64.33 -194.81 -77.45
CA LEU A 295 63.99 -195.64 -78.66
C LEU A 295 63.48 -194.82 -79.87
N SER A 296 63.73 -195.15 -81.16
CA SER A 296 64.63 -196.14 -81.82
C SER A 296 65.00 -195.72 -83.28
N GLN A 297 65.67 -196.61 -84.04
CA GLN A 297 65.99 -196.50 -85.49
C GLN A 297 65.29 -197.65 -86.27
N THR A 298 65.13 -197.69 -87.61
CA THR A 298 65.71 -196.90 -88.73
C THR A 298 64.68 -196.70 -89.87
N HIS A 299 65.04 -196.04 -90.97
CA HIS A 299 64.28 -195.86 -92.24
C HIS A 299 62.99 -194.97 -92.26
N ASN A 300 62.50 -194.44 -91.15
CA ASN A 300 61.29 -193.58 -91.12
C ASN A 300 61.51 -192.05 -91.32
N ASN A 301 62.63 -191.64 -91.93
CA ASN A 301 63.09 -190.24 -91.94
C ASN A 301 62.06 -189.22 -92.49
N VAL A 302 61.37 -189.55 -93.58
CA VAL A 302 60.40 -188.65 -94.25
C VAL A 302 59.06 -188.53 -93.49
N HIS A 303 58.60 -189.61 -92.87
CA HIS A 303 57.31 -189.62 -92.16
C HIS A 303 57.38 -188.90 -90.81
N ILE A 304 58.48 -189.07 -90.07
CA ILE A 304 58.70 -188.41 -88.77
C ILE A 304 58.73 -186.88 -88.96
N GLN A 305 59.53 -186.37 -89.91
CA GLN A 305 59.61 -184.93 -90.26
C GLN A 305 58.28 -184.30 -90.73
N THR A 306 57.29 -185.12 -91.07
CA THR A 306 55.95 -184.64 -91.47
C THR A 306 54.98 -184.62 -90.27
N ILE A 307 55.06 -185.61 -89.39
CA ILE A 307 54.29 -185.63 -88.13
C ILE A 307 54.78 -184.53 -87.18
N GLU A 308 56.10 -184.33 -87.05
CA GLU A 308 56.69 -183.26 -86.22
C GLU A 308 56.24 -181.87 -86.67
N ARG A 309 56.18 -181.65 -87.99
CA ARG A 309 55.73 -180.38 -88.58
C ARG A 309 54.26 -180.09 -88.25
N LEU A 310 53.36 -181.05 -88.52
CA LEU A 310 51.93 -180.92 -88.22
C LEU A 310 51.65 -180.80 -86.71
N THR A 311 52.46 -181.49 -85.88
CA THR A 311 52.39 -181.37 -84.42
C THR A 311 52.74 -179.96 -83.98
N LYS A 312 53.86 -179.42 -84.49
CA LYS A 312 54.29 -178.06 -84.22
C LYS A 312 53.29 -177.01 -84.72
N GLU A 313 52.78 -177.14 -85.94
CA GLU A 313 51.75 -176.25 -86.49
C GLU A 313 50.49 -176.24 -85.61
N ARG A 314 50.07 -177.39 -85.08
CA ARG A 314 48.95 -177.50 -84.12
C ARG A 314 49.28 -176.84 -82.77
N ASP A 315 50.49 -176.98 -82.25
CA ASP A 315 50.87 -176.40 -80.95
C ASP A 315 51.12 -174.89 -81.04
N ASP A 316 51.68 -174.40 -82.15
CA ASP A 316 51.77 -172.98 -82.48
C ASP A 316 50.35 -172.37 -82.62
N LEU A 317 49.43 -173.05 -83.31
CA LEU A 317 48.01 -172.64 -83.40
C LEU A 317 47.30 -172.65 -82.04
N MET A 318 47.55 -173.65 -81.19
CA MET A 318 46.97 -173.68 -79.84
C MET A 318 47.56 -172.62 -78.92
N SER A 319 48.86 -172.31 -79.05
CA SER A 319 49.50 -171.19 -78.37
C SER A 319 48.85 -169.85 -78.76
N VAL A 320 48.61 -169.64 -80.07
CA VAL A 320 47.85 -168.48 -80.57
C VAL A 320 46.42 -168.49 -80.04
N LEU A 321 45.71 -169.62 -80.03
CA LEU A 321 44.33 -169.68 -79.55
C LEU A 321 44.22 -169.39 -78.04
N VAL A 322 45.19 -169.84 -77.23
CA VAL A 322 45.29 -169.50 -75.81
C VAL A 322 45.62 -168.01 -75.63
N SER A 323 46.53 -167.42 -76.41
CA SER A 323 46.84 -165.99 -76.31
C SER A 323 45.66 -165.10 -76.74
N VAL A 324 44.88 -165.52 -77.74
CA VAL A 324 43.63 -164.87 -78.15
C VAL A 324 42.54 -164.99 -77.07
N ARG A 325 42.42 -166.14 -76.38
CA ARG A 325 41.51 -166.29 -75.24
C ARG A 325 41.93 -165.42 -74.05
N ASN A 326 43.22 -165.40 -73.71
CA ASN A 326 43.74 -164.58 -72.62
C ASN A 326 43.51 -163.09 -72.91
N SER A 327 43.89 -162.60 -74.09
CA SER A 327 43.66 -161.21 -74.50
C SER A 327 42.17 -160.85 -74.58
N LEU A 328 41.28 -161.76 -74.97
CA LEU A 328 39.83 -161.56 -74.87
C LEU A 328 39.38 -161.40 -73.40
N THR A 329 39.83 -162.26 -72.48
CA THR A 329 39.48 -162.12 -71.05
C THR A 329 40.06 -160.85 -70.43
N GLU A 330 41.25 -160.40 -70.85
CA GLU A 330 41.79 -159.10 -70.44
C GLU A 330 40.97 -157.95 -71.02
N VAL A 331 40.52 -158.02 -72.27
CA VAL A 331 39.62 -157.02 -72.88
C VAL A 331 38.31 -156.94 -72.10
N GLN A 332 37.69 -158.08 -71.78
CA GLN A 332 36.47 -158.13 -70.96
C GLN A 332 36.68 -157.58 -69.54
N GLN A 333 37.82 -157.87 -68.90
CA GLN A 333 38.15 -157.33 -67.59
C GLN A 333 38.45 -155.82 -67.64
N ARG A 334 39.07 -155.32 -68.72
CA ARG A 334 39.31 -153.89 -68.97
C ARG A 334 38.01 -153.15 -69.31
N GLU A 335 37.09 -153.78 -70.03
CA GLU A 335 35.74 -153.28 -70.29
C GLU A 335 34.92 -153.21 -68.99
N ALA A 336 34.93 -154.27 -68.18
CA ALA A 336 34.22 -154.31 -66.90
C ALA A 336 34.79 -153.32 -65.87
N SER A 337 36.10 -153.02 -65.90
CA SER A 337 36.69 -151.98 -65.06
C SER A 337 36.38 -150.56 -65.59
N ALA A 338 36.45 -150.34 -66.90
CA ALA A 338 36.05 -149.08 -67.54
C ALA A 338 34.56 -148.77 -67.29
N TYR A 339 33.66 -149.75 -67.41
CA TYR A 339 32.23 -149.59 -67.11
C TYR A 339 32.00 -149.18 -65.65
N LYS A 340 32.73 -149.79 -64.70
CA LYS A 340 32.68 -149.40 -63.28
C LYS A 340 33.21 -147.98 -63.05
N GLN A 341 34.32 -147.61 -63.69
CA GLN A 341 34.87 -146.25 -63.62
C GLN A 341 33.91 -145.21 -64.21
N VAL A 342 33.31 -145.47 -65.37
CA VAL A 342 32.29 -144.61 -65.99
C VAL A 342 31.06 -144.49 -65.07
N LYS A 343 30.57 -145.60 -64.51
CA LYS A 343 29.44 -145.57 -63.55
C LYS A 343 29.75 -144.77 -62.29
N GLN A 344 30.97 -144.87 -61.76
CA GLN A 344 31.41 -144.06 -60.61
C GLN A 344 31.58 -142.58 -60.99
N ALA A 345 32.15 -142.27 -62.15
CA ALA A 345 32.32 -140.91 -62.64
C ALA A 345 30.96 -140.24 -62.90
N VAL A 346 30.02 -140.94 -63.54
CA VAL A 346 28.63 -140.48 -63.72
C VAL A 346 28.00 -140.16 -62.37
N LYS A 347 28.03 -141.08 -61.40
CA LYS A 347 27.50 -140.81 -60.05
C LYS A 347 28.18 -139.60 -59.39
N MET A 348 29.50 -139.48 -59.48
CA MET A 348 30.21 -138.32 -58.92
C MET A 348 29.81 -137.01 -59.62
N THR A 349 29.53 -137.01 -60.92
CA THR A 349 28.99 -135.83 -61.62
C THR A 349 27.53 -135.55 -61.28
N GLU A 350 26.71 -136.59 -61.03
CA GLU A 350 25.32 -136.45 -60.57
C GLU A 350 25.28 -135.86 -59.15
N ASP A 351 26.01 -136.45 -58.20
CA ASP A 351 26.15 -135.96 -56.82
C ASP A 351 26.66 -134.50 -56.80
N ALA A 352 27.67 -134.18 -57.61
CA ALA A 352 28.19 -132.82 -57.73
C ALA A 352 27.21 -131.85 -58.42
N SER A 353 26.40 -132.31 -59.38
CA SER A 353 25.36 -131.50 -60.02
C SER A 353 24.20 -131.19 -59.06
N PHE A 354 23.87 -132.13 -58.18
CA PHE A 354 22.87 -131.96 -57.14
C PHE A 354 23.33 -130.93 -56.10
N GLU A 355 24.53 -131.09 -55.54
CA GLU A 355 25.08 -130.12 -54.58
C GLU A 355 25.32 -128.73 -55.21
N LYS A 356 25.72 -128.65 -56.48
CA LYS A 356 25.75 -127.39 -57.24
C LYS A 356 24.36 -126.74 -57.35
N THR A 357 23.33 -127.52 -57.67
CA THR A 357 21.95 -127.03 -57.82
C THR A 357 21.39 -126.54 -56.48
N LYS A 358 21.63 -127.30 -55.41
CA LYS A 358 21.30 -126.95 -54.01
C LYS A 358 22.01 -125.67 -53.56
N ALA A 359 23.30 -125.52 -53.85
CA ALA A 359 24.04 -124.29 -53.56
C ALA A 359 23.50 -123.08 -54.37
N LEU A 360 23.16 -123.26 -55.65
CA LEU A 360 22.54 -122.20 -56.45
C LEU A 360 21.19 -121.76 -55.90
N ILE A 361 20.34 -122.71 -55.45
CA ILE A 361 19.06 -122.40 -54.80
C ILE A 361 19.27 -121.64 -53.49
N GLN A 362 20.27 -122.03 -52.68
CA GLN A 362 20.61 -121.31 -51.45
C GLN A 362 21.14 -119.89 -51.72
N CYS A 363 22.00 -119.72 -52.73
CA CYS A 363 22.46 -118.40 -53.17
C CYS A 363 21.31 -117.51 -53.65
N GLU A 364 20.37 -118.05 -54.44
CA GLU A 364 19.22 -117.28 -54.92
C GLU A 364 18.24 -116.95 -53.79
N GLN A 365 18.05 -117.85 -52.81
CA GLN A 365 17.27 -117.57 -51.59
C GLN A 365 17.89 -116.45 -50.75
N LEU A 366 19.21 -116.48 -50.53
CA LEU A 366 19.94 -115.44 -49.80
C LEU A 366 19.92 -114.10 -50.56
N LYS A 367 20.12 -114.13 -51.88
CA LYS A 367 19.98 -112.96 -52.75
C LYS A 367 18.57 -112.36 -52.66
N ASN A 368 17.51 -113.17 -52.72
CA ASN A 368 16.14 -112.69 -52.68
C ASN A 368 15.76 -112.09 -51.32
N GLU A 369 16.24 -112.63 -50.18
CA GLU A 369 16.02 -111.96 -48.88
C GLU A 369 16.93 -110.73 -48.71
N LEU A 370 18.16 -110.72 -49.25
CA LEU A 370 18.99 -109.49 -49.31
C LEU A 370 18.28 -108.39 -50.11
N GLU A 371 17.79 -108.70 -51.32
CA GLU A 371 16.97 -107.81 -52.14
C GLU A 371 15.75 -107.34 -51.36
N ARG A 372 15.00 -108.24 -50.73
CA ARG A 372 13.84 -107.89 -49.89
C ARG A 372 14.20 -107.05 -48.64
N GLN A 373 15.44 -107.10 -48.15
CA GLN A 373 15.91 -106.25 -47.03
C GLN A 373 16.34 -104.87 -47.54
N THR A 374 17.10 -104.80 -48.65
CA THR A 374 17.43 -103.55 -49.36
C THR A 374 16.14 -102.78 -49.70
N ASP A 375 15.18 -103.47 -50.29
CA ASP A 375 13.85 -102.96 -50.66
C ASP A 375 13.06 -102.38 -49.47
N ARG A 376 13.24 -102.93 -48.26
CA ARG A 376 12.68 -102.39 -47.00
C ARG A 376 13.45 -101.18 -46.48
N LEU A 377 14.78 -101.21 -46.55
CA LEU A 377 15.64 -100.09 -46.14
C LEU A 377 15.50 -98.88 -47.08
N GLU A 378 15.35 -99.10 -48.38
CA GLU A 378 15.09 -98.04 -49.37
C GLU A 378 13.71 -97.41 -49.15
N LYS A 379 12.67 -98.21 -48.89
CA LYS A 379 11.32 -97.70 -48.59
C LYS A 379 11.27 -96.88 -47.30
N GLU A 380 11.98 -97.31 -46.25
CA GLU A 380 12.07 -96.50 -45.03
C GLU A 380 12.99 -95.28 -45.18
N LEU A 381 14.08 -95.39 -45.94
CA LEU A 381 14.93 -94.23 -46.29
C LEU A 381 14.13 -93.18 -47.06
N ALA A 382 13.29 -93.60 -48.02
CA ALA A 382 12.37 -92.73 -48.74
C ALA A 382 11.33 -92.11 -47.80
N SER A 383 10.68 -92.89 -46.93
CA SER A 383 9.71 -92.38 -45.94
C SER A 383 10.35 -91.33 -45.01
N GLN A 384 11.60 -91.56 -44.60
CA GLN A 384 12.36 -90.63 -43.76
C GLN A 384 12.91 -89.42 -44.54
N GLN A 385 13.14 -89.52 -45.85
CA GLN A 385 13.43 -88.36 -46.70
C GLN A 385 12.18 -87.51 -46.92
N GLU A 386 11.01 -88.12 -47.14
CA GLU A 386 9.73 -87.43 -47.31
C GLU A 386 9.31 -86.69 -46.03
N LYS A 387 9.38 -87.34 -44.86
CA LYS A 387 9.14 -86.70 -43.54
C LYS A 387 10.03 -85.45 -43.37
N ARG A 388 11.34 -85.59 -43.58
CA ARG A 388 12.29 -84.46 -43.47
C ARG A 388 12.06 -83.37 -44.52
N ALA A 389 11.57 -83.72 -45.72
CA ALA A 389 11.19 -82.74 -46.74
C ALA A 389 9.93 -81.96 -46.32
N PHE A 390 8.93 -82.65 -45.78
CA PHE A 390 7.71 -82.05 -45.25
C PHE A 390 8.00 -81.14 -44.04
N GLU A 391 8.74 -81.62 -43.05
CA GLU A 391 9.19 -80.83 -41.88
C GLU A 391 9.95 -79.57 -42.31
N LYS A 392 10.89 -79.70 -43.26
CA LYS A 392 11.63 -78.57 -43.83
C LYS A 392 10.72 -77.57 -44.55
N GLU A 393 9.68 -78.03 -45.22
CA GLU A 393 8.72 -77.17 -45.93
C GLU A 393 7.75 -76.47 -44.96
N MET A 394 7.33 -77.15 -43.89
CA MET A 394 6.53 -76.54 -42.82
C MET A 394 7.36 -75.49 -42.04
N LEU A 395 8.63 -75.78 -41.75
CA LEU A 395 9.55 -74.83 -41.11
C LEU A 395 9.79 -73.59 -41.99
N LYS A 396 9.95 -73.74 -43.31
CA LYS A 396 10.00 -72.58 -44.23
C LYS A 396 8.74 -71.73 -44.12
N LYS A 397 7.55 -72.35 -44.11
CA LYS A 397 6.26 -71.65 -44.07
C LYS A 397 6.09 -70.83 -42.80
N GLU A 398 6.47 -71.38 -41.64
CA GLU A 398 6.44 -70.63 -40.39
C GLU A 398 7.46 -69.48 -40.41
N ILE A 399 8.70 -69.72 -40.88
CA ILE A 399 9.72 -68.66 -41.02
C ILE A 399 9.31 -67.55 -42.00
N THR A 400 8.60 -67.87 -43.09
CA THR A 400 8.07 -66.84 -44.01
C THR A 400 6.92 -66.07 -43.38
N LYS A 401 6.00 -66.74 -42.68
CA LYS A 401 4.91 -66.11 -41.94
C LYS A 401 5.44 -65.21 -40.82
N GLU A 402 6.40 -65.67 -40.01
CA GLU A 402 7.05 -64.84 -38.98
C GLU A 402 7.74 -63.60 -39.59
N ARG A 403 8.35 -63.73 -40.77
CA ARG A 403 8.92 -62.61 -41.51
C ARG A 403 7.86 -61.63 -42.02
N GLU A 404 6.71 -62.11 -42.47
CA GLU A 404 5.57 -61.29 -42.91
C GLU A 404 4.88 -60.59 -41.73
N ASP A 405 4.71 -61.28 -40.61
CA ASP A 405 4.23 -60.72 -39.34
C ASP A 405 5.19 -59.65 -38.78
N MET A 406 6.50 -59.86 -38.88
CA MET A 406 7.49 -58.84 -38.49
C MET A 406 7.58 -57.69 -39.50
N GLY A 407 7.40 -57.96 -40.80
CA GLY A 407 7.34 -56.95 -41.84
C GLY A 407 6.13 -56.01 -41.69
N SER A 408 4.95 -56.55 -41.42
CA SER A 408 3.73 -55.76 -41.17
C SER A 408 3.82 -54.93 -39.88
N LYS A 409 4.38 -55.49 -38.80
CA LYS A 409 4.71 -54.73 -37.58
C LYS A 409 5.70 -53.60 -37.86
N MET A 410 6.77 -53.87 -38.61
CA MET A 410 7.77 -52.87 -38.99
C MET A 410 7.15 -51.74 -39.84
N LEU A 411 6.32 -52.06 -40.84
CA LEU A 411 5.61 -51.05 -41.64
C LEU A 411 4.67 -50.20 -40.76
N THR A 412 3.94 -50.81 -39.84
CA THR A 412 3.04 -50.11 -38.90
C THR A 412 3.84 -49.15 -38.00
N LEU A 413 4.98 -49.60 -37.46
CA LEU A 413 5.86 -48.76 -36.66
C LEU A 413 6.47 -47.60 -37.46
N SER A 414 6.93 -47.85 -38.69
CA SER A 414 7.42 -46.78 -39.59
C SER A 414 6.34 -45.75 -39.92
N GLN A 415 5.09 -46.19 -40.13
CA GLN A 415 3.97 -45.28 -40.37
C GLN A 415 3.62 -44.45 -39.13
N ASN A 416 3.67 -45.04 -37.93
CA ASN A 416 3.48 -44.33 -36.67
C ASN A 416 4.62 -43.31 -36.41
N ILE A 417 5.86 -43.65 -36.74
CA ILE A 417 7.01 -42.73 -36.65
C ILE A 417 6.79 -41.53 -37.56
N ALA A 418 6.45 -41.75 -38.84
CA ALA A 418 6.20 -40.66 -39.79
C ALA A 418 5.02 -39.74 -39.37
N GLN A 419 4.00 -40.29 -38.71
CA GLN A 419 2.91 -39.49 -38.12
C GLN A 419 3.37 -38.64 -36.95
N LEU A 420 4.19 -39.19 -36.04
CA LEU A 420 4.76 -38.46 -34.91
C LEU A 420 5.74 -37.37 -35.36
N GLU A 421 6.56 -37.64 -36.37
CA GLU A 421 7.45 -36.66 -37.00
C GLU A 421 6.65 -35.49 -37.59
N ALA A 422 5.59 -35.78 -38.36
CA ALA A 422 4.73 -34.75 -38.94
C ALA A 422 3.99 -33.88 -37.90
N GLU A 423 3.55 -34.48 -36.78
CA GLU A 423 2.91 -33.75 -35.68
C GLU A 423 3.95 -32.93 -34.87
N VAL A 424 5.17 -33.42 -34.69
CA VAL A 424 6.29 -32.64 -34.11
C VAL A 424 6.66 -31.46 -35.00
N GLU A 425 6.72 -31.62 -36.33
CA GLU A 425 6.89 -30.48 -37.24
C GLU A 425 5.73 -29.48 -37.14
N LYS A 426 4.49 -29.96 -37.02
CA LYS A 426 3.31 -29.10 -36.87
C LYS A 426 3.38 -28.28 -35.57
N VAL A 427 3.61 -28.93 -34.44
CA VAL A 427 3.73 -28.27 -33.13
C VAL A 427 4.94 -27.31 -33.08
N THR A 428 6.06 -27.63 -33.76
CA THR A 428 7.20 -26.70 -33.84
C THR A 428 6.93 -25.50 -34.76
N ARG A 429 6.23 -25.67 -35.88
CA ARG A 429 5.75 -24.55 -36.73
C ARG A 429 4.76 -23.65 -35.96
N GLU A 430 3.81 -24.23 -35.24
CA GLU A 430 2.85 -23.51 -34.38
C GLU A 430 3.57 -22.75 -33.25
N LYS A 431 4.53 -23.40 -32.57
CA LYS A 431 5.40 -22.76 -31.56
C LYS A 431 6.15 -21.56 -32.12
N ILE A 432 6.76 -21.66 -33.30
CA ILE A 432 7.51 -20.57 -33.92
C ILE A 432 6.59 -19.39 -34.24
N SER A 433 5.36 -19.65 -34.73
CA SER A 433 4.37 -18.59 -34.95
C SER A 433 3.95 -17.90 -33.64
N ALA A 434 3.73 -18.67 -32.57
CA ALA A 434 3.40 -18.11 -31.25
C ALA A 434 4.55 -17.29 -30.65
N VAL A 435 5.81 -17.72 -30.83
CA VAL A 435 7.00 -16.96 -30.39
C VAL A 435 7.08 -15.62 -31.15
N HIS A 436 6.92 -15.62 -32.48
CA HIS A 436 6.91 -14.37 -33.27
C HIS A 436 5.80 -13.41 -32.81
N GLN A 437 4.60 -13.92 -32.50
CA GLN A 437 3.50 -13.08 -31.98
C GLN A 437 3.84 -12.48 -30.61
N LEU A 438 4.48 -13.24 -29.73
CA LEU A 438 4.93 -12.74 -28.42
C LEU A 438 6.06 -11.70 -28.56
N GLU A 439 7.02 -11.93 -29.45
CA GLU A 439 8.08 -10.96 -29.77
C GLU A 439 7.52 -9.67 -30.37
N GLU A 440 6.52 -9.76 -31.26
CA GLU A 440 5.85 -8.58 -31.81
C GLU A 440 5.10 -7.80 -30.71
N ILE A 441 4.32 -8.49 -29.87
CA ILE A 441 3.61 -7.87 -28.73
C ILE A 441 4.59 -7.23 -27.74
N GLN A 442 5.73 -7.88 -27.46
CA GLN A 442 6.76 -7.35 -26.58
C GLN A 442 7.43 -6.10 -27.15
N ASN A 443 7.74 -6.07 -28.46
CA ASN A 443 8.26 -4.89 -29.14
C ASN A 443 7.23 -3.74 -29.16
N GLN A 444 5.95 -4.04 -29.39
CA GLN A 444 4.87 -3.05 -29.30
C GLN A 444 4.62 -2.56 -27.86
N LEU A 445 4.88 -3.38 -26.84
CA LEU A 445 4.79 -2.97 -25.44
C LEU A 445 5.93 -2.01 -25.10
N ALA A 446 7.18 -2.38 -25.42
CA ALA A 446 8.36 -1.55 -25.18
C ALA A 446 8.27 -0.18 -25.88
N SER A 447 7.72 -0.10 -27.09
CA SER A 447 7.50 1.18 -27.77
C SER A 447 6.45 2.05 -27.06
N ARG A 448 5.34 1.45 -26.60
CA ARG A 448 4.33 2.16 -25.79
C ARG A 448 4.88 2.60 -24.43
N GLU A 449 5.71 1.80 -23.78
CA GLU A 449 6.40 2.18 -22.54
C GLU A 449 7.33 3.38 -22.77
N MET A 450 8.10 3.38 -23.86
CA MET A 450 8.93 4.52 -24.26
C MET A 450 8.12 5.80 -24.57
N ASP A 451 6.90 5.69 -25.08
CA ASP A 451 6.05 6.86 -25.32
C ASP A 451 5.38 7.35 -24.02
N VAL A 452 5.00 6.44 -23.13
CA VAL A 452 4.50 6.79 -21.79
C VAL A 452 5.60 7.47 -20.96
N THR A 453 6.85 7.02 -21.00
CA THR A 453 7.94 7.70 -20.26
C THR A 453 8.21 9.10 -20.79
N LYS A 454 8.24 9.31 -22.12
CA LYS A 454 8.32 10.67 -22.73
C LYS A 454 7.19 11.59 -22.26
N VAL A 455 5.95 11.11 -22.28
CA VAL A 455 4.78 11.89 -21.81
C VAL A 455 4.88 12.18 -20.31
N CYS A 456 5.36 11.24 -19.50
CA CYS A 456 5.63 11.46 -18.08
C CYS A 456 6.81 12.41 -17.82
N GLU A 457 7.79 12.51 -18.71
CA GLU A 457 8.88 13.49 -18.67
C GLU A 457 8.38 14.89 -19.00
N GLU A 458 7.65 15.04 -20.10
CA GLU A 458 7.03 16.30 -20.53
C GLU A 458 6.04 16.82 -19.48
N MET A 459 5.18 15.96 -18.94
CA MET A 459 4.23 16.34 -17.87
C MET A 459 4.97 16.80 -16.60
N ARG A 460 6.09 16.16 -16.22
CA ARG A 460 6.94 16.61 -15.11
C ARG A 460 7.62 17.95 -15.42
N TYR A 461 8.06 18.16 -16.65
CA TYR A 461 8.65 19.44 -17.09
C TYR A 461 7.63 20.58 -17.00
N GLN A 462 6.43 20.40 -17.57
CA GLN A 462 5.36 21.41 -17.52
C GLN A 462 4.85 21.65 -16.09
N LEU A 463 4.75 20.62 -15.25
CA LEU A 463 4.41 20.76 -13.83
C LEU A 463 5.47 21.57 -13.07
N ASN A 464 6.76 21.32 -13.31
CA ASN A 464 7.84 22.09 -12.70
C ASN A 464 7.85 23.55 -13.20
N LYS A 465 7.63 23.77 -14.50
CA LYS A 465 7.54 25.11 -15.10
C LYS A 465 6.39 25.92 -14.49
N THR A 466 5.17 25.38 -14.52
CA THR A 466 3.98 26.06 -13.96
C THR A 466 4.08 26.27 -12.44
N LYS A 467 4.77 25.38 -11.72
CA LYS A 467 5.12 25.61 -10.31
C LYS A 467 6.06 26.80 -10.13
N MET A 468 7.13 26.91 -10.93
CA MET A 468 8.05 28.06 -10.86
C MET A 468 7.34 29.38 -11.18
N GLU A 469 6.48 29.39 -12.20
CA GLU A 469 5.66 30.55 -12.59
C GLU A 469 4.71 30.96 -11.45
N LYS A 470 4.05 29.99 -10.79
CA LYS A 470 3.21 30.20 -9.60
C LYS A 470 4.02 30.75 -8.41
N ASP A 471 5.16 30.15 -8.09
CA ASP A 471 5.92 30.48 -6.89
C ASP A 471 6.56 31.87 -6.98
N GLU A 472 6.88 32.34 -8.19
CA GLU A 472 7.28 33.73 -8.50
C GLU A 472 6.08 34.70 -8.49
N ALA A 473 4.94 34.35 -9.09
CA ALA A 473 3.73 35.19 -9.02
C ALA A 473 3.21 35.37 -7.57
N GLU A 474 3.34 34.34 -6.72
CA GLU A 474 3.10 34.49 -5.28
C GLU A 474 4.13 35.43 -4.62
N LYS A 475 5.39 35.42 -5.05
CA LYS A 475 6.43 36.32 -4.53
C LYS A 475 6.13 37.77 -4.88
N GLU A 476 5.82 38.08 -6.14
CA GLU A 476 5.35 39.40 -6.55
C GLU A 476 4.14 39.84 -5.72
N HIS A 477 3.12 38.98 -5.57
CA HIS A 477 1.92 39.27 -4.78
C HIS A 477 2.22 39.47 -3.28
N ARG A 478 3.19 38.75 -2.69
CA ARG A 478 3.70 39.01 -1.33
C ARG A 478 4.38 40.38 -1.26
N GLU A 479 5.21 40.73 -2.24
CA GLU A 479 5.89 42.04 -2.32
C GLU A 479 4.86 43.19 -2.44
N TYR A 480 3.90 43.11 -3.37
CA TYR A 480 2.79 44.07 -3.53
C TYR A 480 1.97 44.23 -2.25
N ARG A 481 1.67 43.13 -1.53
CA ARG A 481 0.99 43.20 -0.21
C ARG A 481 1.82 43.98 0.82
N THR A 482 3.12 43.72 0.93
CA THR A 482 3.96 44.47 1.88
C THR A 482 4.12 45.93 1.47
N LYS A 483 4.16 46.24 0.17
CA LYS A 483 4.19 47.63 -0.31
C LYS A 483 2.90 48.36 0.07
N THR A 484 1.75 47.78 -0.30
CA THR A 484 0.42 48.32 0.03
C THR A 484 0.25 48.52 1.54
N LYS A 485 0.75 47.60 2.38
CA LYS A 485 0.72 47.75 3.84
C LYS A 485 1.55 48.96 4.33
N ARG A 486 2.74 49.19 3.78
CA ARG A 486 3.56 50.38 4.11
C ARG A 486 2.91 51.67 3.59
N ASP A 487 2.35 51.64 2.39
CA ASP A 487 1.66 52.78 1.80
C ASP A 487 0.42 53.18 2.64
N LEU A 488 -0.29 52.19 3.20
CA LEU A 488 -1.37 52.40 4.18
C LEU A 488 -0.84 52.93 5.52
N GLU A 489 0.20 52.32 6.11
CA GLU A 489 0.82 52.78 7.36
C GLU A 489 1.29 54.25 7.28
N ILE A 490 1.80 54.68 6.12
CA ILE A 490 2.17 56.08 5.85
C ILE A 490 0.93 56.97 5.76
N LYS A 491 -0.17 56.49 5.16
CA LYS A 491 -1.43 57.25 5.06
C LYS A 491 -2.15 57.36 6.40
N ASP A 492 -2.11 56.34 7.23
CA ASP A 492 -2.64 56.38 8.60
C ASP A 492 -1.86 57.41 9.44
N GLN A 493 -0.52 57.44 9.35
CA GLN A 493 0.32 58.47 10.00
C GLN A 493 0.00 59.89 9.49
N GLU A 494 -0.28 60.07 8.20
CA GLU A 494 -0.69 61.35 7.63
C GLU A 494 -2.09 61.78 8.13
N ILE A 495 -3.03 60.83 8.26
CA ILE A 495 -4.37 61.05 8.82
C ILE A 495 -4.28 61.41 10.31
N GLU A 496 -3.45 60.73 11.10
CA GLU A 496 -3.20 61.07 12.51
C GLU A 496 -2.63 62.50 12.64
N LYS A 497 -1.62 62.85 11.85
CA LYS A 497 -1.02 64.20 11.83
C LYS A 497 -2.05 65.28 11.47
N LEU A 498 -2.83 65.07 10.41
CA LEU A 498 -3.88 66.01 9.99
C LEU A 498 -5.02 66.09 11.03
N SER A 499 -5.31 65.01 11.74
CA SER A 499 -6.29 64.98 12.83
C SER A 499 -5.81 65.78 14.05
N LEU A 500 -4.51 65.70 14.38
CA LEU A 500 -3.89 66.53 15.41
C LEU A 500 -3.93 68.02 15.03
N GLU A 501 -3.48 68.38 13.82
CA GLU A 501 -3.53 69.75 13.31
C GLU A 501 -4.96 70.33 13.29
N LEU A 502 -5.94 69.51 12.89
CA LEU A 502 -7.36 69.87 12.94
C LEU A 502 -7.86 70.04 14.38
N SER A 503 -7.43 69.19 15.33
CA SER A 503 -7.82 69.29 16.74
C SER A 503 -7.26 70.55 17.40
N GLU A 504 -6.00 70.91 17.13
CA GLU A 504 -5.41 72.17 17.57
C GLU A 504 -6.13 73.37 16.96
N SER A 505 -6.45 73.31 15.66
CA SER A 505 -7.19 74.38 14.96
C SER A 505 -8.58 74.59 15.58
N LYS A 506 -9.32 73.51 15.89
CA LYS A 506 -10.58 73.55 16.62
C LYS A 506 -10.42 74.15 18.02
N GLN A 507 -9.46 73.67 18.82
CA GLN A 507 -9.21 74.18 20.17
C GLN A 507 -8.86 75.68 20.16
N ARG A 508 -8.04 76.13 19.20
CA ARG A 508 -7.72 77.54 19.02
C ARG A 508 -8.96 78.35 18.64
N LEU A 509 -9.81 77.84 17.75
CA LEU A 509 -11.08 78.49 17.37
C LEU A 509 -12.05 78.58 18.56
N GLU A 510 -12.20 77.51 19.33
CA GLU A 510 -13.01 77.45 20.56
C GLU A 510 -12.52 78.47 21.58
N GLN A 511 -11.22 78.53 21.86
CA GLN A 511 -10.62 79.54 22.75
C GLN A 511 -10.83 80.98 22.27
N GLN A 512 -10.85 81.24 20.96
CA GLN A 512 -11.15 82.58 20.43
C GLN A 512 -12.65 82.89 20.47
N GLN A 513 -13.51 81.89 20.24
CA GLN A 513 -14.95 82.04 20.40
C GLN A 513 -15.34 82.29 21.87
N GLU A 514 -14.70 81.62 22.84
CA GLU A 514 -14.86 81.91 24.27
C GLU A 514 -14.39 83.32 24.66
N LYS A 515 -13.30 83.82 24.07
CA LYS A 515 -12.85 85.20 24.28
C LYS A 515 -13.84 86.18 23.67
N ALA A 516 -14.39 85.86 22.50
CA ALA A 516 -15.39 86.66 21.83
C ALA A 516 -16.78 86.60 22.50
N THR A 517 -17.15 85.53 23.22
CA THR A 517 -18.35 85.52 24.07
C THR A 517 -18.12 86.32 25.35
N ARG A 518 -17.00 86.11 26.04
CA ARG A 518 -16.61 86.93 27.22
C ARG A 518 -16.57 88.42 26.90
N ALA A 519 -15.95 88.83 25.80
CA ALA A 519 -15.93 90.22 25.36
C ALA A 519 -17.34 90.75 24.99
N ARG A 520 -18.23 89.92 24.43
CA ARG A 520 -19.63 90.30 24.21
C ARG A 520 -20.40 90.46 25.52
N GLU A 521 -20.19 89.58 26.49
CA GLU A 521 -20.78 89.70 27.83
C GLU A 521 -20.28 90.93 28.58
N GLU A 522 -18.99 91.28 28.46
CA GLU A 522 -18.41 92.52 28.98
C GLU A 522 -19.02 93.75 28.30
N CYS A 523 -19.15 93.74 26.96
CA CYS A 523 -19.85 94.80 26.23
C CYS A 523 -21.33 94.92 26.63
N LEU A 524 -22.03 93.81 26.87
CA LEU A 524 -23.41 93.82 27.36
C LEU A 524 -23.49 94.43 28.76
N LYS A 525 -22.67 93.99 29.71
CA LYS A 525 -22.59 94.56 31.08
C LYS A 525 -22.24 96.05 31.07
N LEU A 526 -21.34 96.49 30.19
CA LEU A 526 -21.02 97.91 30.00
C LEU A 526 -22.17 98.70 29.36
N THR A 527 -22.98 98.07 28.50
CA THR A 527 -24.19 98.68 27.91
C THR A 527 -25.32 98.77 28.94
N GLU A 528 -25.47 97.75 29.80
CA GLU A 528 -26.40 97.73 30.93
C GLU A 528 -26.04 98.84 31.94
N LEU A 529 -24.78 98.92 32.38
CA LEU A 529 -24.28 99.98 33.26
C LEU A 529 -24.38 101.38 32.62
N LEU A 530 -24.20 101.50 31.31
CA LEU A 530 -24.43 102.75 30.59
C LEU A 530 -25.91 103.12 30.61
N GLY A 531 -26.82 102.18 30.35
CA GLY A 531 -28.28 102.40 30.41
C GLY A 531 -28.77 102.76 31.81
N GLU A 532 -28.22 102.12 32.85
CA GLU A 532 -28.46 102.50 34.26
C GLU A 532 -27.98 103.93 34.54
N SER A 533 -26.76 104.27 34.11
CA SER A 533 -26.18 105.61 34.27
C SER A 533 -26.97 106.69 33.51
N GLU A 534 -27.39 106.41 32.27
CA GLU A 534 -28.25 107.29 31.47
C GLU A 534 -29.65 107.46 32.09
N HIS A 535 -30.20 106.40 32.68
CA HIS A 535 -31.46 106.46 33.42
C HIS A 535 -31.33 107.30 34.71
N GLN A 536 -30.27 107.09 35.50
CA GLN A 536 -29.98 107.91 36.69
C GLN A 536 -29.72 109.38 36.32
N LEU A 537 -29.02 109.64 35.20
CA LEU A 537 -28.84 110.97 34.64
C LEU A 537 -30.18 111.60 34.22
N HIS A 538 -31.10 110.81 33.65
CA HIS A 538 -32.44 111.29 33.29
C HIS A 538 -33.30 111.60 34.52
N LEU A 539 -33.29 110.74 35.54
CA LEU A 539 -33.94 111.01 36.83
C LEU A 539 -33.36 112.29 37.48
N THR A 540 -32.04 112.41 37.56
CA THR A 540 -31.35 113.60 38.09
C THR A 540 -31.72 114.86 37.29
N ARG A 541 -31.92 114.76 35.97
CA ARG A 541 -32.41 115.87 35.13
C ARG A 541 -33.85 116.25 35.47
N LEU A 542 -34.76 115.27 35.62
CA LEU A 542 -36.15 115.51 36.02
C LEU A 542 -36.24 116.12 37.43
N GLU A 543 -35.43 115.64 38.38
CA GLU A 543 -35.32 116.23 39.72
C GLU A 543 -34.80 117.67 39.65
N LYS A 544 -33.72 117.92 38.91
CA LYS A 544 -33.14 119.24 38.72
C LYS A 544 -34.11 120.21 38.01
N ASP A 545 -34.89 119.75 37.04
CA ASP A 545 -35.88 120.58 36.36
C ASP A 545 -37.14 120.81 37.24
N SER A 546 -37.52 119.83 38.06
CA SER A 546 -38.55 120.00 39.11
C SER A 546 -38.11 121.02 40.17
N ILE A 547 -36.86 120.94 40.65
CA ILE A 547 -36.25 121.91 41.56
C ILE A 547 -36.14 123.30 40.90
N GLN A 548 -35.77 123.37 39.62
CA GLN A 548 -35.73 124.63 38.88
C GLN A 548 -37.15 125.22 38.69
N GLN A 549 -38.17 124.39 38.51
CA GLN A 549 -39.57 124.82 38.47
C GLN A 549 -40.10 125.23 39.84
N SER A 550 -39.69 124.57 40.94
CA SER A 550 -40.04 125.00 42.29
C SER A 550 -39.37 126.33 42.63
N PHE A 551 -38.09 126.52 42.33
CA PHE A 551 -37.42 127.83 42.44
C PHE A 551 -38.06 128.90 41.55
N SER A 552 -38.51 128.55 40.33
CA SER A 552 -39.25 129.49 39.47
C SER A 552 -40.59 129.90 40.08
N ASN A 553 -41.27 128.99 40.76
CA ASN A 553 -42.56 129.27 41.42
C ASN A 553 -42.38 130.02 42.75
N GLU A 554 -41.36 129.67 43.53
CA GLU A 554 -40.88 130.40 44.71
C GLU A 554 -40.51 131.84 44.35
N ALA A 555 -39.72 132.05 43.29
CA ALA A 555 -39.34 133.38 42.81
C ALA A 555 -40.56 134.19 42.32
N LYS A 556 -41.55 133.55 41.67
CA LYS A 556 -42.83 134.22 41.32
C LYS A 556 -43.65 134.56 42.55
N ALA A 557 -43.70 133.69 43.56
CA ALA A 557 -44.41 133.94 44.81
C ALA A 557 -43.75 135.07 45.62
N GLN A 558 -42.42 135.11 45.69
CA GLN A 558 -41.65 136.19 46.30
C GLN A 558 -41.78 137.50 45.50
N ALA A 559 -41.81 137.46 44.17
CA ALA A 559 -42.09 138.63 43.34
C ALA A 559 -43.51 139.17 43.54
N LEU A 560 -44.51 138.30 43.65
CA LEU A 560 -45.88 138.69 44.00
C LEU A 560 -45.99 139.25 45.42
N GLN A 561 -45.28 138.67 46.40
CA GLN A 561 -45.23 139.20 47.77
C GLN A 561 -44.49 140.56 47.83
N ALA A 562 -43.44 140.73 47.03
CA ALA A 562 -42.75 142.01 46.88
C ALA A 562 -43.66 143.06 46.24
N GLN A 563 -44.36 142.71 45.15
CA GLN A 563 -45.33 143.59 44.49
C GLN A 563 -46.51 143.95 45.42
N GLN A 564 -46.99 143.01 46.24
CA GLN A 564 -47.99 143.29 47.27
C GLN A 564 -47.46 144.26 48.33
N ARG A 565 -46.23 144.06 48.84
CA ARG A 565 -45.57 145.02 49.73
C ARG A 565 -45.34 146.38 49.08
N GLU A 566 -44.98 146.44 47.80
CA GLU A 566 -44.86 147.70 47.07
C GLU A 566 -46.21 148.40 46.93
N GLN A 567 -47.31 147.67 46.70
CA GLN A 567 -48.66 148.25 46.70
C GLN A 567 -49.08 148.73 48.09
N GLU A 568 -48.86 147.96 49.15
CA GLU A 568 -49.10 148.37 50.54
C GLU A 568 -48.27 149.61 50.92
N LEU A 569 -46.99 149.63 50.57
CA LEU A 569 -46.11 150.77 50.80
C LEU A 569 -46.49 151.98 49.95
N THR A 570 -46.91 151.80 48.69
CA THR A 570 -47.36 152.89 47.83
C THR A 570 -48.67 153.49 48.33
N GLN A 571 -49.64 152.68 48.75
CA GLN A 571 -50.86 153.17 49.41
C GLN A 571 -50.55 153.91 50.71
N LYS A 572 -49.58 153.41 51.49
CA LYS A 572 -49.16 154.04 52.74
C LYS A 572 -48.35 155.32 52.52
N ILE A 573 -47.56 155.40 51.44
CA ILE A 573 -46.90 156.61 50.97
C ILE A 573 -47.96 157.62 50.54
N GLN A 574 -48.92 157.26 49.68
CA GLN A 574 -50.03 158.14 49.28
C GLN A 574 -50.87 158.61 50.49
N GLN A 575 -51.05 157.78 51.51
CA GLN A 575 -51.71 158.16 52.76
C GLN A 575 -50.86 159.13 53.61
N MET A 576 -49.54 158.94 53.65
CA MET A 576 -48.59 159.84 54.32
C MET A 576 -48.43 161.17 53.55
N GLU A 577 -48.43 161.14 52.22
CA GLU A 577 -48.41 162.30 51.32
C GLU A 577 -49.69 163.12 51.51
N ALA A 578 -50.88 162.49 51.47
CA ALA A 578 -52.14 163.18 51.75
C ALA A 578 -52.23 163.73 53.20
N GLN A 579 -51.54 163.12 54.17
CA GLN A 579 -51.37 163.72 55.50
C GLN A 579 -50.37 164.88 55.49
N HIS A 580 -49.24 164.75 54.78
CA HIS A 580 -48.26 165.82 54.62
C HIS A 580 -48.86 167.04 53.93
N ASP A 581 -49.49 166.88 52.75
CA ASP A 581 -50.26 167.91 52.04
C ASP A 581 -51.26 168.61 52.97
N LYS A 582 -51.98 167.85 53.81
CA LYS A 582 -52.91 168.44 54.76
C LYS A 582 -52.19 169.27 55.82
N THR A 583 -51.13 168.74 56.44
CA THR A 583 -50.34 169.49 57.43
C THR A 583 -49.59 170.68 56.82
N GLU A 584 -49.19 170.61 55.55
CA GLU A 584 -48.54 171.70 54.83
C GLU A 584 -49.55 172.78 54.46
N ASN A 585 -50.77 172.43 54.04
CA ASN A 585 -51.86 173.40 53.86
C ASN A 585 -52.26 174.06 55.19
N GLU A 586 -52.33 173.30 56.29
CA GLU A 586 -52.56 173.83 57.64
C GLU A 586 -51.42 174.79 58.04
N GLN A 587 -50.14 174.41 57.86
CA GLN A 587 -48.97 175.26 58.11
C GLN A 587 -48.91 176.48 57.19
N TYR A 588 -49.26 176.36 55.92
CA TYR A 588 -49.28 177.46 54.95
C TYR A 588 -50.39 178.47 55.29
N SER A 589 -51.56 177.98 55.73
CA SER A 589 -52.63 178.85 56.24
C SER A 589 -52.20 179.59 57.52
N LEU A 590 -51.48 178.90 58.42
CA LEU A 590 -50.94 179.48 59.65
C LEU A 590 -49.82 180.50 59.35
N LEU A 591 -48.94 180.20 58.40
CA LEU A 591 -47.86 181.08 57.96
C LEU A 591 -48.41 182.31 57.22
N THR A 592 -49.48 182.16 56.43
CA THR A 592 -50.19 183.28 55.79
C THR A 592 -50.88 184.15 56.83
N SER A 593 -51.53 183.54 57.82
CA SER A 593 -52.11 184.24 58.98
C SER A 593 -51.05 185.03 59.77
N GLN A 594 -49.94 184.37 60.13
CA GLN A 594 -48.79 185.00 60.81
C GLN A 594 -48.17 186.12 59.99
N ASN A 595 -47.98 185.97 58.67
CA ASN A 595 -47.48 187.05 57.81
C ASN A 595 -48.46 188.23 57.72
N SER A 596 -49.78 187.99 57.72
CA SER A 596 -50.77 189.08 57.80
C SER A 596 -50.69 189.84 59.14
N PHE A 597 -50.47 189.12 60.24
CA PHE A 597 -50.29 189.69 61.57
C PHE A 597 -48.97 190.46 61.69
N LEU A 598 -47.87 189.89 61.19
CA LEU A 598 -46.54 190.49 61.19
C LEU A 598 -46.46 191.72 60.27
N THR A 599 -47.25 191.77 59.19
CA THR A 599 -47.44 192.97 58.37
C THR A 599 -48.14 194.07 59.17
N LYS A 600 -49.29 193.79 59.79
CA LYS A 600 -50.00 194.74 60.66
C LYS A 600 -49.12 195.23 61.82
N LEU A 601 -48.32 194.35 62.41
CA LEU A 601 -47.43 194.68 63.52
C LEU A 601 -46.23 195.53 63.05
N LYS A 602 -45.75 195.36 61.81
CA LYS A 602 -44.81 196.30 61.17
C LYS A 602 -45.45 197.67 60.90
N GLU A 603 -46.70 197.72 60.47
CA GLU A 603 -47.44 198.97 60.25
C GLU A 603 -47.64 199.75 61.56
N GLU A 604 -48.08 199.07 62.63
CA GLU A 604 -48.14 199.61 64.00
C GLU A 604 -46.76 200.10 64.48
N CYS A 605 -45.71 199.28 64.34
CA CYS A 605 -44.35 199.70 64.71
C CYS A 605 -43.86 200.91 63.90
N CYS A 606 -44.19 201.03 62.61
CA CYS A 606 -43.88 202.22 61.81
C CYS A 606 -44.69 203.46 62.22
N LEU A 607 -45.95 203.29 62.67
CA LEU A 607 -46.77 204.38 63.22
C LEU A 607 -46.27 204.82 64.60
N LEU A 608 -45.90 203.87 65.48
CA LEU A 608 -45.24 204.18 66.75
C LEU A 608 -43.90 204.87 66.53
N ALA A 609 -43.05 204.39 65.61
CA ALA A 609 -41.77 205.02 65.29
C ALA A 609 -41.95 206.47 64.82
N LYS A 610 -42.90 206.75 63.92
CA LYS A 610 -43.21 208.13 63.48
C LYS A 610 -43.71 209.03 64.61
N LYS A 611 -44.51 208.50 65.56
CA LYS A 611 -44.91 209.23 66.77
C LYS A 611 -43.73 209.48 67.71
N LEU A 612 -42.85 208.49 67.89
CA LEU A 612 -41.63 208.59 68.70
C LEU A 612 -40.66 209.62 68.13
N GLU A 613 -40.48 209.65 66.81
CA GLU A 613 -39.68 210.65 66.10
C GLU A 613 -40.25 212.06 66.33
N GLN A 614 -41.57 212.25 66.21
CA GLN A 614 -42.22 213.53 66.51
C GLN A 614 -42.03 213.97 67.97
N ILE A 615 -42.21 213.07 68.95
CA ILE A 615 -42.03 213.36 70.38
C ILE A 615 -40.55 213.63 70.70
N SER A 616 -39.62 212.90 70.08
CA SER A 616 -38.17 213.12 70.19
C SER A 616 -37.77 214.49 69.64
N GLN A 617 -38.26 214.86 68.46
CA GLN A 617 -38.01 216.16 67.85
C GLN A 617 -38.57 217.30 68.72
N LYS A 618 -39.79 217.15 69.25
CA LYS A 618 -40.45 218.16 70.09
C LYS A 618 -39.75 218.35 71.44
N SER A 619 -39.40 217.26 72.12
CA SER A 619 -38.65 217.31 73.39
C SER A 619 -37.24 217.89 73.22
N ARG A 620 -36.56 217.65 72.08
CA ARG A 620 -35.29 218.34 71.76
C ARG A 620 -35.47 219.86 71.65
N SER A 621 -36.54 220.35 71.02
CA SER A 621 -36.82 221.80 70.97
C SER A 621 -37.19 222.38 72.33
N GLU A 622 -37.95 221.66 73.15
CA GLU A 622 -38.30 222.07 74.53
C GLU A 622 -37.05 222.11 75.43
N ILE A 623 -36.14 221.14 75.31
CA ILE A 623 -34.83 221.13 75.99
C ILE A 623 -33.92 222.28 75.49
N ALA A 624 -33.97 222.65 74.21
CA ALA A 624 -33.23 223.80 73.69
C ALA A 624 -33.74 225.12 74.31
N GLN A 625 -35.06 225.29 74.45
CA GLN A 625 -35.64 226.45 75.15
C GLN A 625 -35.26 226.45 76.64
N LEU A 626 -35.48 225.33 77.35
CA LEU A 626 -35.17 225.21 78.78
C LEU A 626 -33.68 225.41 79.09
N SER A 627 -32.76 225.04 78.19
CA SER A 627 -31.32 225.28 78.38
C SER A 627 -30.92 226.73 78.08
N GLN A 628 -31.67 227.45 77.24
CA GLN A 628 -31.54 228.90 77.04
C GLN A 628 -32.10 229.69 78.23
N GLU A 629 -33.26 229.30 78.77
CA GLU A 629 -33.82 229.85 80.00
C GLU A 629 -32.92 229.57 81.21
N LYS A 630 -32.42 228.34 81.36
CA LYS A 630 -31.47 227.99 82.44
C LYS A 630 -30.24 228.90 82.39
N ARG A 631 -29.67 229.16 81.22
CA ARG A 631 -28.55 230.10 81.06
C ARG A 631 -28.93 231.51 81.51
N TYR A 632 -30.09 232.02 81.10
CA TYR A 632 -30.62 233.32 81.54
C TYR A 632 -30.85 233.39 83.07
N THR A 633 -31.30 232.30 83.71
CA THR A 633 -31.45 232.26 85.18
C THR A 633 -30.12 232.25 85.92
N TYR A 634 -29.10 231.54 85.43
CA TYR A 634 -27.73 231.60 85.99
C TYR A 634 -27.16 233.02 85.89
N ASP A 635 -27.24 233.63 84.70
CA ASP A 635 -26.84 235.01 84.44
C ASP A 635 -27.52 236.05 85.35
N LYS A 636 -28.73 235.74 85.85
CA LYS A 636 -29.52 236.60 86.73
C LYS A 636 -29.24 236.34 88.21
N LEU A 637 -29.01 235.08 88.59
CA LEU A 637 -28.64 234.67 89.95
C LEU A 637 -27.25 235.21 90.32
N GLU A 638 -26.28 235.09 89.41
CA GLU A 638 -24.90 235.56 89.61
C GLU A 638 -24.82 237.09 89.74
N LYS A 639 -25.72 237.82 89.06
CA LYS A 639 -25.87 239.28 89.21
C LYS A 639 -26.65 239.69 90.46
N LEU A 640 -27.45 238.79 91.05
CA LEU A 640 -28.29 239.10 92.20
C LEU A 640 -27.58 238.92 93.54
N GLN A 641 -26.83 237.83 93.75
CA GLN A 641 -26.34 237.49 95.09
C GLN A 641 -24.85 237.79 95.37
N ARG A 642 -24.09 238.30 94.39
CA ARG A 642 -22.94 239.18 94.70
C ARG A 642 -23.35 240.41 95.54
N ARG A 643 -24.66 240.72 95.56
CA ARG A 643 -25.32 241.75 96.37
C ARG A 643 -25.76 241.25 97.76
N ASN A 644 -25.67 239.95 98.07
CA ASN A 644 -25.67 239.48 99.47
C ASN A 644 -24.29 239.71 100.05
N ASP A 645 -23.23 239.36 99.31
CA ASP A 645 -21.85 239.46 99.78
C ASP A 645 -21.54 240.90 100.24
N GLU A 646 -22.01 241.91 99.47
CA GLU A 646 -21.97 243.35 99.81
C GLU A 646 -22.83 243.80 101.02
N LEU A 647 -23.81 243.00 101.46
CA LEU A 647 -24.74 243.29 102.57
C LEU A 647 -24.41 242.52 103.85
N GLU A 648 -24.01 241.26 103.73
CA GLU A 648 -23.68 240.40 104.87
C GLU A 648 -22.36 240.83 105.51
N GLU A 649 -21.43 241.37 104.71
CA GLU A 649 -20.20 242.03 105.21
C GLU A 649 -20.50 243.29 106.07
N GLN A 650 -21.69 243.89 105.95
CA GLN A 650 -22.16 244.97 106.84
C GLN A 650 -22.71 244.40 108.17
N CYS A 651 -23.44 243.29 108.14
CA CYS A 651 -23.89 242.59 109.35
C CYS A 651 -22.72 242.07 110.19
N VAL A 652 -21.64 241.62 109.53
CA VAL A 652 -20.36 241.19 110.11
C VAL A 652 -19.61 242.33 110.87
N GLN A 653 -20.06 243.58 110.75
CA GLN A 653 -19.57 244.72 111.54
C GLN A 653 -20.50 245.08 112.72
N HIS A 654 -21.82 244.94 112.58
CA HIS A 654 -22.78 245.38 113.61
C HIS A 654 -22.80 244.48 114.85
N GLY A 655 -22.57 243.16 114.72
CA GLY A 655 -22.56 242.24 115.87
C GLY A 655 -21.46 242.54 116.90
N ARG A 656 -20.31 243.06 116.43
CA ARG A 656 -19.14 243.42 117.28
C ARG A 656 -19.35 244.71 118.08
N LEU A 657 -20.48 245.40 117.88
CA LEU A 657 -20.90 246.57 118.66
C LEU A 657 -21.92 246.23 119.75
N HIS A 658 -22.47 245.00 119.76
CA HIS A 658 -23.35 244.52 120.85
C HIS A 658 -22.58 243.71 121.93
N GLU A 659 -21.25 243.76 121.84
CA GLU A 659 -20.33 243.49 122.94
C GLU A 659 -20.53 244.52 124.08
N ILE A 660 -19.79 244.40 125.19
CA ILE A 660 -19.66 245.39 126.28
C ILE A 660 -20.91 245.67 127.15
N MET A 661 -22.12 245.72 126.60
CA MET A 661 -23.19 246.60 127.10
C MET A 661 -24.37 245.97 127.86
N LYS A 662 -24.19 244.92 128.68
CA LYS A 662 -25.25 244.50 129.65
C LYS A 662 -24.71 243.80 130.92
N GLN A 663 -24.04 244.54 131.81
CA GLN A 663 -23.58 244.04 133.12
C GLN A 663 -23.87 244.98 134.32
N SER A 664 -25.07 244.85 134.91
CA SER A 664 -25.43 245.29 136.27
C SER A 664 -25.45 246.80 136.60
N TYR A 665 -26.31 247.14 137.57
CA TYR A 665 -26.36 248.38 138.37
C TYR A 665 -26.89 247.96 139.78
N PRO A 666 -26.89 248.79 140.85
CA PRO A 666 -26.56 250.22 140.93
C PRO A 666 -25.57 250.52 142.10
N ALA A 667 -25.76 251.66 142.79
CA ALA A 667 -25.35 251.92 144.18
C ALA A 667 -23.86 252.08 144.53
N CYS A 668 -23.01 252.55 143.59
CA CYS A 668 -22.14 253.70 143.90
C CYS A 668 -21.54 254.34 142.63
N HIS A 669 -21.66 255.67 142.53
CA HIS A 669 -21.10 256.55 141.48
C HIS A 669 -21.48 256.30 140.00
N ASN A 670 -22.28 257.25 139.49
CA ASN A 670 -22.10 257.96 138.21
C ASN A 670 -22.77 257.47 136.91
N LEU A 671 -23.94 258.07 136.65
CA LEU A 671 -24.23 258.90 135.47
C LEU A 671 -24.51 258.21 134.11
N ILE A 672 -24.02 256.98 133.82
CA ILE A 672 -24.01 256.40 132.46
C ILE A 672 -24.28 254.85 132.45
N ALA A 673 -24.98 254.39 131.39
CA ALA A 673 -25.07 253.02 130.83
C ALA A 673 -25.88 251.88 131.53
N ASP A 674 -26.15 250.86 130.71
CA ASP A 674 -26.64 249.48 130.96
C ASP A 674 -28.05 249.23 131.57
N LEU A 675 -28.45 247.95 131.53
CA LEU A 675 -29.79 247.38 131.79
C LEU A 675 -30.91 247.83 130.82
N ASP A 676 -32.13 247.27 130.81
CA ASP A 676 -32.47 245.89 130.41
C ASP A 676 -33.68 245.96 129.42
N GLU A 677 -33.93 245.01 128.50
CA GLU A 677 -33.14 243.82 128.14
C GLU A 677 -32.52 243.84 126.71
N THR A 678 -32.88 244.62 125.69
CA THR A 678 -33.27 246.05 125.67
C THR A 678 -33.91 246.44 124.32
N GLU A 679 -35.11 247.04 124.25
CA GLU A 679 -36.19 246.91 125.26
C GLU A 679 -36.46 245.43 125.54
#